data_AF-A0A660V2I7-F1
#
_entry.id   AF-A0A660V2I7-F1
#
_cell.length_a   1.000
_cell.length_b   1.000
_cell.length_c   1.000
_cell.angle_alpha   90.00
_cell.angle_beta   90.00
_cell.angle_gamma   90.00
#
_symmetry.space_group_name_H-M   'P 1'
#
loop_
_entity.id
_entity.type
_entity.pdbx_description
1 polymer ?
#
loop_
_entity_poly.entity_id
_entity_poly.type
_entity_poly.pdbx_seq_one_letter_code
_entity_poly.pdbx_strand_id
1 'polypeptide(L)'
;MRYKVLLFSVYAALAVVVCGCEPGFFAAVYYLYSDYSSRPKPLRIRTKSLPDATAGENYSAYLKAEGGKKPYSWRLVGGTTPRGISVETDGLVHGVPLDVGSFSLQVEVKDAEGRSRTATVSLCVQPPSQPLQIVTTSLPEGAVGVAYAFSLSASGGVTPYIWSDVNNTLQTYGLTLDPTTGEITGTPTQATPAGGVTVTIEVTDANSKTARKDLTLVIYPELLITATTLPDGYEGQTGYSAALTATGGTGNYTWSLTRGSLPSNLTWNATTATISGDIATATAGDYQLDFQVTDGMQTATATLTLTVRAPLQITTTSLPDAYEGLSYSCTLQAAGGNPNNYTWSISQQPSWLSIDAATGQLSGRPPANSAGTYAFTVEVTDGQQTASQQFDLVVNTGGVGGGTLKADFEANTTLGNPPLTVNFTDRSAGNPTTWQWDFDNDGTPDSTDQNPTYTYSNPGWYTVKLTVSDGANSDTCVKEMYILVANNIWYVNGKGGDDANGGTSWSDAFATIGKALSVAGDYNLVLVADATYNEIDLNFSGKKVYLKGVAHNNAGQQPVIDIGKSGRAFYFSSGETEDSVIDGIEMKGGNNDNGAAIYIASNSSPTIIDCTFSNNRASYYGGAIYCESGDPRIVRCRFSGNSAGWDGGAIYCFSSRLTVSDCTFTGNSAKGSGGAICCTDRGPTVTRCAFNDNSASDDGGAIACYSSVPTVTNCAFSGNSAGDDGGAVCCDDSGSPSIINCLFSGNSATKDGGAVAANSSSSPTLINCTFHRNSANQYGGAVQCDSNSNATLNNCILWGDSAASDGKEIYINDSGSSCTLNYCCADSAGYGGQTGNITENNCIHQDPQLADP
;
A
#
# COMPACT_ATOMS: atom_id res chain seq x y z
N MET A 1 -80.11 -33.34 -10.31
CA MET A 1 -80.12 -34.76 -10.75
C MET A 1 -79.09 -34.87 -11.86
N ARG A 2 -78.21 -35.85 -11.93
CA ARG A 2 -77.94 -37.06 -11.15
C ARG A 2 -76.61 -37.52 -11.77
N TYR A 3 -75.57 -37.72 -10.99
CA TYR A 3 -75.05 -39.06 -10.75
C TYR A 3 -75.61 -40.15 -11.68
N LYS A 4 -74.67 -40.81 -12.37
CA LYS A 4 -74.68 -42.23 -12.79
C LYS A 4 -75.49 -42.58 -14.05
N VAL A 5 -74.78 -43.03 -15.11
CA VAL A 5 -74.50 -44.46 -15.47
C VAL A 5 -75.55 -44.91 -16.49
N LEU A 6 -75.28 -45.58 -17.61
CA LEU A 6 -74.09 -46.15 -18.26
C LEU A 6 -74.50 -46.47 -19.71
N LEU A 7 -73.50 -46.56 -20.60
CA LEU A 7 -73.37 -47.50 -21.72
C LEU A 7 -74.56 -47.75 -22.68
N PHE A 8 -74.31 -47.60 -23.98
CA PHE A 8 -74.12 -48.74 -24.91
C PHE A 8 -73.98 -48.23 -26.35
N SER A 9 -72.87 -48.56 -27.03
CA SER A 9 -72.89 -48.94 -28.46
C SER A 9 -71.50 -49.45 -28.89
N VAL A 10 -71.39 -50.76 -29.10
CA VAL A 10 -70.44 -51.33 -30.06
C VAL A 10 -71.13 -52.50 -30.77
N TYR A 11 -70.84 -52.60 -32.08
CA TYR A 11 -71.09 -53.70 -33.03
C TYR A 11 -72.50 -53.88 -33.61
N ALA A 12 -72.64 -53.57 -34.90
CA ALA A 12 -72.68 -54.61 -35.93
C ALA A 12 -72.56 -53.99 -37.33
N ALA A 13 -71.64 -54.53 -38.13
CA ALA A 13 -71.38 -54.14 -39.50
C ALA A 13 -72.04 -55.13 -40.49
N LEU A 14 -72.52 -54.55 -41.60
CA LEU A 14 -72.43 -55.03 -43.00
C LEU A 14 -73.04 -56.40 -43.41
N ALA A 15 -74.07 -56.33 -44.27
CA ALA A 15 -74.32 -57.17 -45.47
C ALA A 15 -75.70 -56.72 -46.06
N VAL A 16 -75.80 -55.95 -47.15
CA VAL A 16 -75.60 -56.29 -48.57
C VAL A 16 -76.57 -57.36 -49.10
N VAL A 17 -77.43 -56.91 -50.02
CA VAL A 17 -77.99 -57.61 -51.21
C VAL A 17 -79.31 -58.39 -51.09
N VAL A 18 -80.33 -57.74 -51.68
CA VAL A 18 -81.21 -58.22 -52.77
C VAL A 18 -82.48 -59.02 -52.44
N CYS A 19 -83.51 -58.63 -53.21
CA CYS A 19 -84.75 -59.30 -53.58
C CYS A 19 -86.00 -59.13 -52.69
N GLY A 20 -86.94 -58.34 -53.22
CA GLY A 20 -88.21 -58.91 -53.69
C GLY A 20 -89.38 -58.87 -52.71
N CYS A 21 -90.22 -57.83 -52.83
CA CYS A 21 -91.66 -57.91 -53.15
C CYS A 21 -92.35 -56.55 -52.92
N GLU A 22 -92.52 -55.79 -54.01
CA GLU A 22 -93.80 -55.35 -54.60
C GLU A 22 -95.03 -54.88 -53.76
N PRO A 23 -95.90 -54.00 -54.31
CA PRO A 23 -95.99 -52.61 -53.87
C PRO A 23 -97.43 -52.01 -53.79
N GLY A 24 -97.54 -50.74 -53.41
CA GLY A 24 -98.62 -49.82 -53.83
C GLY A 24 -99.72 -49.57 -52.78
N PHE A 25 -100.57 -48.55 -52.90
CA PHE A 25 -100.62 -47.36 -53.74
C PHE A 25 -101.67 -46.42 -53.09
N PHE A 26 -101.54 -45.13 -53.38
CA PHE A 26 -102.38 -43.95 -53.09
C PHE A 26 -103.89 -44.07 -52.72
N ALA A 27 -104.29 -43.07 -51.92
CA ALA A 27 -105.51 -42.21 -52.01
C ALA A 27 -106.88 -42.68 -51.46
N ALA A 28 -107.26 -41.99 -50.37
CA ALA A 28 -108.47 -41.17 -50.20
C ALA A 28 -109.89 -41.80 -50.01
N VAL A 29 -110.63 -41.16 -49.08
CA VAL A 29 -112.11 -41.00 -49.01
C VAL A 29 -112.92 -42.08 -48.28
N TYR A 30 -113.46 -41.64 -47.12
CA TYR A 30 -114.76 -41.96 -46.47
C TYR A 30 -114.92 -43.31 -45.73
N TYR A 31 -115.07 -43.28 -44.38
CA TYR A 31 -116.35 -43.24 -43.62
C TYR A 31 -117.11 -44.59 -43.71
N LEU A 32 -117.52 -45.31 -42.67
CA LEU A 32 -118.05 -45.01 -41.33
C LEU A 32 -117.98 -46.28 -40.46
N TYR A 33 -117.83 -46.11 -39.15
CA TYR A 33 -118.68 -46.62 -38.04
C TYR A 33 -117.84 -46.44 -36.75
N SER A 34 -117.95 -45.32 -36.03
CA SER A 34 -118.97 -44.99 -34.99
C SER A 34 -119.07 -46.08 -33.92
N ASP A 35 -119.01 -45.86 -32.61
CA ASP A 35 -119.10 -44.66 -31.78
C ASP A 35 -118.79 -45.15 -30.35
N TYR A 36 -117.84 -44.56 -29.61
CA TYR A 36 -117.82 -44.55 -28.13
C TYR A 36 -116.70 -43.66 -27.58
N SER A 37 -117.06 -42.80 -26.62
CA SER A 37 -116.20 -42.00 -25.72
C SER A 37 -115.97 -40.52 -26.09
N SER A 38 -117.08 -39.80 -26.22
CA SER A 38 -117.17 -38.37 -25.89
C SER A 38 -117.12 -38.15 -24.36
N ARG A 39 -115.93 -38.22 -23.76
CA ARG A 39 -115.65 -37.54 -22.47
C ARG A 39 -114.63 -36.42 -22.73
N PRO A 40 -114.93 -35.15 -22.40
CA PRO A 40 -113.94 -34.09 -22.51
C PRO A 40 -112.73 -34.44 -21.63
N LYS A 41 -111.52 -34.44 -22.20
CA LYS A 41 -110.27 -34.62 -21.44
C LYS A 41 -110.27 -33.60 -20.28
N PRO A 42 -109.94 -33.98 -19.04
CA PRO A 42 -110.00 -33.05 -17.91
C PRO A 42 -109.05 -31.87 -18.16
N LEU A 43 -109.51 -30.65 -17.84
CA LEU A 43 -108.70 -29.43 -17.95
C LEU A 43 -107.44 -29.56 -17.08
N ARG A 44 -106.25 -29.29 -17.63
CA ARG A 44 -104.97 -29.34 -16.92
C ARG A 44 -104.00 -28.27 -17.45
N ILE A 45 -103.22 -27.68 -16.55
CA ILE A 45 -102.12 -26.78 -16.89
C ILE A 45 -100.87 -27.63 -17.19
N ARG A 46 -100.24 -27.42 -18.34
CA ARG A 46 -99.02 -28.13 -18.77
C ARG A 46 -97.74 -27.42 -18.39
N THR A 47 -97.79 -26.11 -18.22
CA THR A 47 -96.60 -25.32 -17.91
C THR A 47 -96.19 -25.59 -16.48
N LYS A 48 -94.96 -26.04 -16.26
CA LYS A 48 -94.39 -26.31 -14.92
C LYS A 48 -93.38 -25.23 -14.53
N SER A 49 -92.61 -24.76 -15.50
CA SER A 49 -91.68 -23.65 -15.38
C SER A 49 -91.76 -22.79 -16.64
N LEU A 50 -91.58 -21.49 -16.48
CA LEU A 50 -91.38 -20.56 -17.58
C LEU A 50 -89.87 -20.40 -17.86
N PRO A 51 -89.46 -19.94 -19.05
CA PRO A 51 -88.07 -19.58 -19.32
C PRO A 51 -87.54 -18.57 -18.30
N ASP A 52 -86.25 -18.63 -17.98
CA ASP A 52 -85.64 -17.66 -17.08
C ASP A 52 -85.73 -16.24 -17.66
N ALA A 53 -85.89 -15.26 -16.77
CA ALA A 53 -85.90 -13.84 -17.10
C ALA A 53 -84.66 -13.14 -16.54
N THR A 54 -84.32 -11.98 -17.07
CA THR A 54 -83.28 -11.09 -16.53
C THR A 54 -83.94 -9.88 -15.88
N ALA A 55 -83.53 -9.50 -14.67
CA ALA A 55 -84.08 -8.33 -14.01
C ALA A 55 -83.80 -7.06 -14.82
N GLY A 56 -84.84 -6.27 -15.10
CA GLY A 56 -84.77 -5.03 -15.88
C GLY A 56 -84.96 -5.19 -17.40
N GLU A 57 -85.07 -6.41 -17.93
CA GLU A 57 -85.31 -6.67 -19.36
C GLU A 57 -86.78 -7.04 -19.66
N ASN A 58 -87.24 -6.78 -20.89
CA ASN A 58 -88.58 -7.21 -21.32
C ASN A 58 -88.67 -8.74 -21.37
N TYR A 59 -89.71 -9.27 -20.73
CA TYR A 59 -90.00 -10.68 -20.65
C TYR A 59 -91.36 -11.00 -21.25
N SER A 60 -91.46 -12.12 -21.98
CA SER A 60 -92.74 -12.64 -22.48
C SER A 60 -92.71 -14.16 -22.64
N ALA A 61 -93.68 -14.87 -22.07
CA ALA A 61 -93.85 -16.31 -22.25
C ALA A 61 -95.32 -16.72 -22.06
N TYR A 62 -95.81 -17.70 -22.84
CA TYR A 62 -97.20 -18.15 -22.76
C TYR A 62 -97.38 -19.37 -21.85
N LEU A 63 -98.41 -19.32 -21.00
CA LEU A 63 -98.94 -20.48 -20.29
C LEU A 63 -99.71 -21.39 -21.25
N LYS A 64 -99.52 -22.70 -21.07
CA LYS A 64 -100.14 -23.76 -21.87
C LYS A 64 -101.03 -24.63 -21.00
N ALA A 65 -102.25 -24.90 -21.46
CA ALA A 65 -103.21 -25.86 -20.89
C ALA A 65 -103.70 -26.87 -21.93
N GLU A 66 -104.27 -27.98 -21.46
CA GLU A 66 -104.90 -29.03 -22.25
C GLU A 66 -106.21 -29.52 -21.62
N GLY A 67 -107.09 -30.17 -22.40
CA GLY A 67 -108.39 -30.64 -21.92
C GLY A 67 -109.41 -29.50 -21.72
N GLY A 68 -110.65 -29.81 -21.34
CA GLY A 68 -111.75 -28.82 -21.31
C GLY A 68 -112.11 -28.28 -22.70
N LYS A 69 -113.00 -27.29 -22.74
CA LYS A 69 -113.47 -26.64 -23.98
C LYS A 69 -112.82 -25.26 -24.16
N LYS A 70 -112.16 -25.04 -25.29
CA LYS A 70 -111.57 -23.73 -25.65
C LYS A 70 -112.68 -22.68 -25.92
N PRO A 71 -112.41 -21.37 -25.78
CA PRO A 71 -111.15 -20.74 -25.36
C PRO A 71 -110.85 -20.91 -23.86
N TYR A 72 -109.58 -20.79 -23.50
CA TYR A 72 -109.14 -20.75 -22.10
C TYR A 72 -108.96 -19.30 -21.67
N SER A 73 -109.40 -18.98 -20.45
CA SER A 73 -109.11 -17.71 -19.79
C SER A 73 -108.20 -17.96 -18.58
N TRP A 74 -107.14 -17.17 -18.46
CA TRP A 74 -106.15 -17.27 -17.39
C TRP A 74 -106.23 -16.11 -16.41
N ARG A 75 -105.80 -16.36 -15.17
CA ARG A 75 -105.46 -15.28 -14.23
C ARG A 75 -104.49 -15.78 -13.18
N LEU A 76 -103.79 -14.84 -12.57
CA LEU A 76 -103.04 -15.10 -11.35
C LEU A 76 -104.01 -15.19 -10.16
N VAL A 77 -103.88 -16.23 -9.34
CA VAL A 77 -104.73 -16.46 -8.16
C VAL A 77 -103.93 -16.49 -6.85
N GLY A 78 -102.60 -16.48 -6.91
CA GLY A 78 -101.72 -16.42 -5.74
C GLY A 78 -100.25 -16.69 -6.08
N GLY A 79 -99.46 -16.99 -5.05
CA GLY A 79 -98.03 -17.26 -5.18
C GLY A 79 -97.15 -16.01 -5.07
N THR A 80 -95.85 -16.15 -5.34
CA THR A 80 -94.90 -15.04 -5.36
C THR A 80 -94.66 -14.62 -6.81
N THR A 81 -94.88 -13.34 -7.11
CA THR A 81 -94.61 -12.75 -8.42
C THR A 81 -93.50 -11.70 -8.29
N PRO A 82 -92.51 -11.68 -9.19
CA PRO A 82 -91.56 -10.58 -9.22
C PRO A 82 -92.31 -9.32 -9.63
N ARG A 83 -91.99 -8.18 -8.99
CA ARG A 83 -92.57 -6.89 -9.38
C ARG A 83 -92.32 -6.65 -10.87
N GLY A 84 -93.36 -6.18 -11.56
CA GLY A 84 -93.30 -5.86 -12.99
C GLY A 84 -93.66 -7.01 -13.94
N ILE A 85 -94.01 -8.21 -13.44
CA ILE A 85 -94.59 -9.29 -14.24
C ILE A 85 -96.11 -9.37 -14.04
N SER A 86 -96.85 -9.47 -15.16
CA SER A 86 -98.30 -9.64 -15.21
C SER A 86 -98.70 -10.88 -16.01
N VAL A 87 -99.90 -11.41 -15.75
CA VAL A 87 -100.48 -12.55 -16.48
C VAL A 87 -101.79 -12.12 -17.11
N GLU A 88 -101.86 -12.14 -18.44
CA GLU A 88 -103.03 -11.76 -19.22
C GLU A 88 -104.06 -12.89 -19.33
N THR A 89 -105.29 -12.51 -19.68
CA THR A 89 -106.40 -13.46 -19.79
C THR A 89 -106.24 -14.50 -20.89
N ASP A 90 -105.41 -14.26 -21.91
CA ASP A 90 -105.06 -15.21 -22.96
C ASP A 90 -103.94 -16.19 -22.56
N GLY A 91 -103.32 -15.98 -21.39
CA GLY A 91 -102.23 -16.79 -20.85
C GLY A 91 -100.83 -16.23 -21.09
N LEU A 92 -100.69 -15.02 -21.65
CA LEU A 92 -99.39 -14.35 -21.77
C LEU A 92 -98.89 -13.89 -20.40
N VAL A 93 -97.71 -14.36 -20.00
CA VAL A 93 -96.94 -13.81 -18.87
C VAL A 93 -95.93 -12.83 -19.45
N HIS A 94 -96.03 -11.55 -19.09
CA HIS A 94 -95.17 -10.51 -19.67
C HIS A 94 -94.86 -9.37 -18.70
N GLY A 95 -93.88 -8.55 -19.07
CA GLY A 95 -93.51 -7.33 -18.37
C GLY A 95 -92.01 -7.21 -18.16
N VAL A 96 -91.58 -6.41 -17.20
CA VAL A 96 -90.16 -6.20 -16.86
C VAL A 96 -89.95 -6.62 -15.41
N PRO A 97 -89.38 -7.80 -15.13
CA PRO A 97 -89.19 -8.26 -13.77
C PRO A 97 -88.12 -7.39 -13.08
N LEU A 98 -88.41 -6.89 -11.89
CA LEU A 98 -87.50 -6.02 -11.13
C LEU A 98 -86.80 -6.73 -9.98
N ASP A 99 -87.32 -7.87 -9.54
CA ASP A 99 -86.81 -8.60 -8.39
C ASP A 99 -86.07 -9.86 -8.86
N VAL A 100 -84.82 -10.03 -8.42
CA VAL A 100 -83.98 -11.20 -8.71
C VAL A 100 -84.35 -12.33 -7.76
N GLY A 101 -84.43 -13.56 -8.26
CA GLY A 101 -84.71 -14.75 -7.45
C GLY A 101 -85.65 -15.75 -8.13
N SER A 102 -86.06 -16.76 -7.38
CA SER A 102 -87.00 -17.78 -7.87
C SER A 102 -88.41 -17.51 -7.35
N PHE A 103 -89.35 -17.38 -8.28
CA PHE A 103 -90.74 -17.02 -8.04
C PHE A 103 -91.67 -18.19 -8.39
N SER A 104 -92.75 -18.33 -7.64
CA SER A 104 -93.73 -19.40 -7.80
C SER A 104 -95.11 -18.81 -8.04
N LEU A 105 -95.49 -18.71 -9.31
CA LEU A 105 -96.75 -18.11 -9.76
C LEU A 105 -97.87 -19.14 -9.65
N GLN A 106 -98.90 -18.87 -8.84
CA GLN A 106 -100.09 -19.71 -8.78
C GLN A 106 -101.12 -19.18 -9.77
N VAL A 107 -101.32 -19.90 -10.87
CA VAL A 107 -102.19 -19.51 -11.99
C VAL A 107 -103.40 -20.41 -12.08
N GLU A 108 -104.56 -19.82 -12.38
CA GLU A 108 -105.81 -20.54 -12.66
C GLU A 108 -106.12 -20.45 -14.15
N VAL A 109 -106.45 -21.59 -14.76
CA VAL A 109 -107.06 -21.67 -16.09
C VAL A 109 -108.52 -22.04 -15.95
N LYS A 110 -109.39 -21.32 -16.66
CA LYS A 110 -110.82 -21.63 -16.79
C LYS A 110 -111.16 -21.90 -18.26
N ASP A 111 -111.94 -22.93 -18.52
CA ASP A 111 -112.42 -23.26 -19.86
C ASP A 111 -113.77 -22.60 -20.19
N ALA A 112 -114.21 -22.68 -21.44
CA ALA A 112 -115.46 -22.06 -21.92
C ALA A 112 -116.74 -22.63 -21.29
N GLU A 113 -116.64 -23.76 -20.57
CA GLU A 113 -117.75 -24.37 -19.82
C GLU A 113 -117.67 -24.03 -18.32
N GLY A 114 -116.76 -23.13 -17.92
CA GLY A 114 -116.63 -22.63 -16.56
C GLY A 114 -115.81 -23.51 -15.62
N ARG A 115 -115.20 -24.60 -16.11
CA ARG A 115 -114.36 -25.47 -15.28
C ARG A 115 -113.00 -24.82 -15.05
N SER A 116 -112.56 -24.75 -13.80
CA SER A 116 -111.28 -24.15 -13.41
C SER A 116 -110.27 -25.18 -12.93
N ARG A 117 -108.98 -24.91 -13.15
CA ARG A 117 -107.88 -25.62 -12.49
C ARG A 117 -106.72 -24.70 -12.16
N THR A 118 -106.13 -24.88 -10.99
CA THR A 118 -105.00 -24.10 -10.50
C THR A 118 -103.71 -24.93 -10.52
N ALA A 119 -102.58 -24.31 -10.84
CA ALA A 119 -101.25 -24.90 -10.71
C ALA A 119 -100.20 -23.84 -10.35
N THR A 120 -99.10 -24.27 -9.76
CA THR A 120 -97.93 -23.42 -9.51
C THR A 120 -96.94 -23.59 -10.65
N VAL A 121 -96.47 -22.46 -11.20
CA VAL A 121 -95.49 -22.37 -12.28
C VAL A 121 -94.29 -21.56 -11.78
N SER A 122 -93.09 -22.11 -11.93
CA SER A 122 -91.87 -21.41 -11.48
C SER A 122 -91.33 -20.44 -12.55
N LEU A 123 -90.85 -19.27 -12.12
CA LEU A 123 -90.09 -18.31 -12.91
C LEU A 123 -88.80 -17.96 -12.17
N CYS A 124 -87.65 -18.13 -12.78
CA CYS A 124 -86.37 -17.65 -12.23
C CYS A 124 -86.01 -16.31 -12.88
N VAL A 125 -85.68 -15.29 -12.08
CA VAL A 125 -85.18 -14.00 -12.54
C VAL A 125 -83.72 -13.87 -12.12
N GLN A 126 -82.81 -13.79 -13.10
CA GLN A 126 -81.37 -13.62 -12.91
C GLN A 126 -80.99 -12.12 -12.78
N PRO A 127 -79.91 -11.78 -12.07
CA PRO A 127 -79.41 -10.40 -12.04
C PRO A 127 -78.85 -9.97 -13.42
N PRO A 128 -78.84 -8.66 -13.75
CA PRO A 128 -78.24 -8.16 -14.99
C PRO A 128 -76.73 -8.41 -15.02
N SER A 129 -76.18 -8.89 -16.15
CA SER A 129 -74.74 -9.16 -16.27
C SER A 129 -73.93 -7.85 -16.25
N GLN A 130 -72.99 -7.71 -15.31
CA GLN A 130 -72.05 -6.58 -15.33
C GLN A 130 -71.09 -6.69 -16.54
N PRO A 131 -70.81 -5.58 -17.25
CA PRO A 131 -69.91 -5.60 -18.39
C PRO A 131 -68.48 -5.96 -17.95
N LEU A 132 -67.78 -6.76 -18.77
CA LEU A 132 -66.38 -7.09 -18.56
C LEU A 132 -65.54 -5.80 -18.63
N GLN A 133 -64.64 -5.61 -17.66
CA GLN A 133 -63.77 -4.45 -17.58
C GLN A 133 -62.45 -4.79 -16.87
N ILE A 134 -61.35 -4.20 -17.34
CA ILE A 134 -60.04 -4.27 -16.67
C ILE A 134 -60.01 -3.21 -15.56
N VAL A 135 -59.86 -3.66 -14.31
CA VAL A 135 -59.87 -2.77 -13.13
C VAL A 135 -58.47 -2.35 -12.70
N THR A 136 -57.41 -3.02 -13.17
CA THR A 136 -56.02 -2.53 -13.03
C THR A 136 -55.92 -1.08 -13.50
N THR A 137 -55.50 -0.18 -12.62
CA THR A 137 -55.42 1.26 -12.89
C THR A 137 -54.06 1.68 -13.45
N SER A 138 -52.98 1.03 -13.02
CA SER A 138 -51.60 1.34 -13.39
C SER A 138 -50.72 0.10 -13.26
N LEU A 139 -49.59 0.10 -13.97
CA LEU A 139 -48.51 -0.86 -13.78
C LEU A 139 -47.48 -0.28 -12.80
N PRO A 140 -46.88 -1.09 -11.91
CA PRO A 140 -45.70 -0.67 -11.15
C PRO A 140 -44.55 -0.26 -12.08
N GLU A 141 -43.73 0.67 -11.63
CA GLU A 141 -42.49 1.03 -12.30
C GLU A 141 -41.47 -0.11 -12.20
N GLY A 142 -40.65 -0.29 -13.23
CA GLY A 142 -39.58 -1.28 -13.27
C GLY A 142 -38.23 -0.65 -13.57
N ALA A 143 -37.17 -1.45 -13.54
CA ALA A 143 -35.82 -1.03 -13.83
C ALA A 143 -35.08 -2.08 -14.67
N VAL A 144 -34.13 -1.64 -15.49
CA VAL A 144 -33.27 -2.53 -16.25
C VAL A 144 -32.52 -3.47 -15.29
N GLY A 145 -32.48 -4.77 -15.60
CA GLY A 145 -31.77 -5.77 -14.79
C GLY A 145 -32.48 -6.21 -13.51
N VAL A 146 -33.59 -5.56 -13.10
CA VAL A 146 -34.36 -5.93 -11.89
C VAL A 146 -35.56 -6.79 -12.26
N ALA A 147 -35.80 -7.88 -11.53
CA ALA A 147 -36.97 -8.74 -11.77
C ALA A 147 -38.29 -7.97 -11.60
N TYR A 148 -39.18 -8.11 -12.57
CA TYR A 148 -40.51 -7.50 -12.62
C TYR A 148 -41.58 -8.57 -12.50
N ALA A 149 -42.55 -8.38 -11.60
CA ALA A 149 -43.70 -9.27 -11.43
C ALA A 149 -44.95 -8.47 -11.02
N PHE A 150 -46.05 -8.61 -11.76
CA PHE A 150 -47.31 -7.94 -11.44
C PHE A 150 -48.53 -8.65 -12.04
N SER A 151 -49.59 -8.86 -11.25
CA SER A 151 -50.82 -9.51 -11.72
C SER A 151 -51.91 -8.51 -12.09
N LEU A 152 -52.47 -8.66 -13.29
CA LEU A 152 -53.60 -7.88 -13.78
C LEU A 152 -54.92 -8.34 -13.16
N SER A 153 -55.91 -7.44 -13.12
CA SER A 153 -57.22 -7.70 -12.51
C SER A 153 -58.37 -7.17 -13.37
N ALA A 154 -59.46 -7.94 -13.45
CA ALA A 154 -60.67 -7.62 -14.20
C ALA A 154 -61.94 -7.94 -13.37
N SER A 155 -63.04 -7.27 -13.69
CA SER A 155 -64.37 -7.50 -13.09
C SER A 155 -65.46 -7.58 -14.17
N GLY A 156 -66.63 -8.13 -13.82
CA GLY A 156 -67.71 -8.40 -14.79
C GLY A 156 -67.38 -9.55 -15.75
N GLY A 157 -68.28 -9.87 -16.66
CA GLY A 157 -68.12 -11.04 -17.55
C GLY A 157 -68.17 -12.39 -16.81
N VAL A 158 -67.81 -13.47 -17.50
CA VAL A 158 -67.82 -14.85 -16.97
C VAL A 158 -66.42 -15.44 -16.98
N THR A 159 -65.94 -15.89 -15.81
CA THR A 159 -64.62 -16.55 -15.68
C THR A 159 -64.62 -17.94 -16.33
N PRO A 160 -63.46 -18.49 -16.75
CA PRO A 160 -62.10 -17.93 -16.65
C PRO A 160 -61.83 -16.78 -17.63
N TYR A 161 -60.84 -15.95 -17.30
CA TYR A 161 -60.36 -14.88 -18.16
C TYR A 161 -59.12 -15.32 -18.95
N ILE A 162 -59.01 -14.85 -20.19
CA ILE A 162 -57.82 -15.00 -21.02
C ILE A 162 -57.24 -13.62 -21.31
N TRP A 163 -55.95 -13.45 -21.03
CA TRP A 163 -55.24 -12.18 -21.14
C TRP A 163 -54.32 -12.16 -22.36
N SER A 164 -54.18 -11.00 -23.00
CA SER A 164 -53.21 -10.80 -24.08
C SER A 164 -52.66 -9.37 -24.11
N ASP A 165 -51.39 -9.26 -24.52
CA ASP A 165 -50.73 -8.00 -24.87
C ASP A 165 -50.94 -7.75 -26.36
N VAL A 166 -51.85 -6.83 -26.69
CA VAL A 166 -52.33 -6.61 -28.06
C VAL A 166 -51.25 -5.99 -28.95
N ASN A 167 -50.39 -5.15 -28.37
CA ASN A 167 -49.36 -4.42 -29.12
C ASN A 167 -47.96 -5.04 -28.99
N ASN A 168 -47.83 -6.18 -28.28
CA ASN A 168 -46.57 -6.91 -28.03
C ASN A 168 -45.47 -6.01 -27.42
N THR A 169 -45.85 -4.95 -26.72
CA THR A 169 -44.90 -3.99 -26.15
C THR A 169 -44.11 -4.62 -25.01
N LEU A 170 -44.73 -5.50 -24.20
CA LEU A 170 -44.06 -6.14 -23.06
C LEU A 170 -42.80 -6.90 -23.49
N GLN A 171 -42.88 -7.67 -24.58
CA GLN A 171 -41.76 -8.46 -25.08
C GLN A 171 -40.55 -7.61 -25.53
N THR A 172 -40.80 -6.41 -26.05
CA THR A 172 -39.76 -5.46 -26.47
C THR A 172 -38.86 -5.05 -25.29
N TYR A 173 -39.42 -5.07 -24.08
CA TYR A 173 -38.72 -4.74 -22.84
C TYR A 173 -38.44 -5.99 -21.99
N GLY A 174 -38.42 -7.19 -22.57
CA GLY A 174 -38.07 -8.43 -21.85
C GLY A 174 -39.12 -8.94 -20.87
N LEU A 175 -40.38 -8.50 -20.99
CA LEU A 175 -41.50 -8.90 -20.15
C LEU A 175 -42.46 -9.85 -20.91
N THR A 176 -43.07 -10.76 -20.19
CA THR A 176 -44.02 -11.75 -20.71
C THR A 176 -45.31 -11.72 -19.89
N LEU A 177 -46.46 -11.80 -20.56
CA LEU A 177 -47.78 -11.91 -19.92
C LEU A 177 -48.26 -13.36 -19.98
N ASP A 178 -48.56 -13.95 -18.83
CA ASP A 178 -49.23 -15.25 -18.75
C ASP A 178 -50.71 -15.08 -19.14
N PRO A 179 -51.16 -15.75 -20.22
CA PRO A 179 -52.51 -15.56 -20.74
C PRO A 179 -53.61 -16.13 -19.82
N THR A 180 -53.28 -16.97 -18.85
CA THR A 180 -54.24 -17.67 -17.99
C THR A 180 -54.32 -17.07 -16.59
N THR A 181 -53.22 -16.54 -16.07
CA THR A 181 -53.17 -15.91 -14.74
C THR A 181 -53.26 -14.39 -14.79
N GLY A 182 -52.90 -13.79 -15.94
CA GLY A 182 -52.79 -12.34 -16.08
C GLY A 182 -51.53 -11.77 -15.42
N GLU A 183 -50.55 -12.61 -15.10
CA GLU A 183 -49.29 -12.19 -14.49
C GLU A 183 -48.28 -11.74 -15.55
N ILE A 184 -47.74 -10.53 -15.38
CA ILE A 184 -46.62 -10.00 -16.15
C ILE A 184 -45.34 -10.33 -15.39
N THR A 185 -44.41 -11.05 -16.01
CA THR A 185 -43.11 -11.42 -15.42
C THR A 185 -41.95 -11.17 -16.38
N GLY A 186 -40.74 -11.00 -15.86
CA GLY A 186 -39.50 -10.91 -16.66
C GLY A 186 -38.43 -10.05 -16.00
N THR A 187 -37.33 -9.81 -16.71
CA THR A 187 -36.28 -8.87 -16.29
C THR A 187 -36.08 -7.87 -17.43
N PRO A 188 -36.40 -6.58 -17.23
CA PRO A 188 -36.28 -5.60 -18.29
C PRO A 188 -34.86 -5.46 -18.83
N THR A 189 -34.74 -5.43 -20.16
CA THR A 189 -33.45 -5.39 -20.86
C THR A 189 -33.05 -4.00 -21.34
N GLN A 190 -34.00 -3.04 -21.36
CA GLN A 190 -33.76 -1.67 -21.79
C GLN A 190 -34.76 -0.71 -21.12
N ALA A 191 -34.40 0.58 -21.06
CA ALA A 191 -35.24 1.62 -20.49
C ALA A 191 -36.35 2.08 -21.46
N THR A 192 -37.48 2.51 -20.92
CA THR A 192 -38.50 3.22 -21.71
C THR A 192 -38.11 4.70 -21.92
N PRO A 193 -38.62 5.37 -22.95
CA PRO A 193 -38.53 6.83 -23.06
C PRO A 193 -39.12 7.55 -21.83
N ALA A 194 -38.73 8.81 -21.64
CA ALA A 194 -39.28 9.64 -20.56
C ALA A 194 -40.82 9.73 -20.66
N GLY A 195 -41.52 9.39 -19.58
CA GLY A 195 -42.98 9.29 -19.55
C GLY A 195 -43.55 7.89 -19.82
N GLY A 196 -42.70 6.90 -20.11
CA GLY A 196 -43.09 5.51 -20.31
C GLY A 196 -43.57 5.20 -21.73
N VAL A 197 -44.07 3.98 -21.92
CA VAL A 197 -44.64 3.48 -23.17
C VAL A 197 -46.02 2.90 -22.92
N THR A 198 -46.93 3.01 -23.90
CA THR A 198 -48.27 2.45 -23.80
C THR A 198 -48.28 0.94 -24.10
N VAL A 199 -48.82 0.15 -23.18
CA VAL A 199 -49.12 -1.28 -23.32
C VAL A 199 -50.63 -1.46 -23.38
N THR A 200 -51.15 -2.02 -24.46
CA THR A 200 -52.58 -2.27 -24.61
C THR A 200 -52.91 -3.70 -24.20
N ILE A 201 -53.57 -3.85 -23.04
CA ILE A 201 -54.01 -5.15 -22.52
C ILE A 201 -55.44 -5.43 -22.96
N GLU A 202 -55.69 -6.66 -23.41
CA GLU A 202 -57.03 -7.20 -23.64
C GLU A 202 -57.31 -8.37 -22.69
N VAL A 203 -58.51 -8.37 -22.10
CA VAL A 203 -59.07 -9.50 -21.35
C VAL A 203 -60.30 -10.03 -22.08
N THR A 204 -60.37 -11.35 -22.24
CA THR A 204 -61.50 -12.07 -22.86
C THR A 204 -62.15 -12.97 -21.82
N ASP A 205 -63.48 -12.91 -21.69
CA ASP A 205 -64.25 -13.79 -20.81
C ASP A 205 -64.63 -15.13 -21.50
N ALA A 206 -65.19 -16.08 -20.73
CA ALA A 206 -65.57 -17.40 -21.23
C ALA A 206 -66.66 -17.37 -22.32
N ASN A 207 -67.39 -16.24 -22.45
CA ASN A 207 -68.41 -16.02 -23.47
C ASN A 207 -67.87 -15.20 -24.67
N SER A 208 -66.54 -15.07 -24.79
CA SER A 208 -65.87 -14.32 -25.87
C SER A 208 -66.17 -12.81 -25.86
N LYS A 209 -66.60 -12.24 -24.73
CA LYS A 209 -66.64 -10.78 -24.57
C LYS A 209 -65.25 -10.28 -24.24
N THR A 210 -64.86 -9.15 -24.82
CA THR A 210 -63.53 -8.56 -24.65
C THR A 210 -63.61 -7.17 -24.00
N ALA A 211 -62.61 -6.84 -23.17
CA ALA A 211 -62.37 -5.48 -22.70
C ALA A 211 -60.90 -5.12 -22.89
N ARG A 212 -60.62 -3.88 -23.31
CA ARG A 212 -59.28 -3.36 -23.52
C ARG A 212 -58.97 -2.21 -22.58
N LYS A 213 -57.70 -2.08 -22.22
CA LYS A 213 -57.20 -0.94 -21.47
C LYS A 213 -55.75 -0.65 -21.81
N ASP A 214 -55.48 0.62 -22.07
CA ASP A 214 -54.12 1.13 -22.21
C ASP A 214 -53.54 1.39 -20.82
N LEU A 215 -52.38 0.81 -20.55
CA LEU A 215 -51.59 1.01 -19.36
C LEU A 215 -50.24 1.60 -19.75
N THR A 216 -49.61 2.36 -18.86
CA THR A 216 -48.27 2.92 -19.09
C THR A 216 -47.24 2.05 -18.39
N LEU A 217 -46.26 1.53 -19.14
CA LEU A 217 -45.09 0.85 -18.62
C LEU A 217 -43.95 1.85 -18.52
N VAL A 218 -43.34 1.95 -17.34
CA VAL A 218 -42.15 2.79 -17.09
C VAL A 218 -41.03 1.88 -16.63
N ILE A 219 -39.95 1.80 -17.41
CA ILE A 219 -38.71 1.10 -17.06
C ILE A 219 -37.57 2.12 -16.99
N TYR A 220 -36.96 2.29 -15.82
CA TYR A 220 -35.83 3.18 -15.63
C TYR A 220 -34.53 2.57 -16.16
N PRO A 221 -33.59 3.41 -16.67
CA PRO A 221 -32.25 2.98 -17.07
C PRO A 221 -31.43 2.42 -15.90
N GLU A 222 -30.40 1.66 -16.23
CA GLU A 222 -29.46 1.10 -15.25
C GLU A 222 -28.80 2.21 -14.43
N LEU A 223 -28.79 2.07 -13.10
CA LEU A 223 -28.12 2.99 -12.19
C LEU A 223 -26.60 2.75 -12.22
N LEU A 224 -25.82 3.81 -12.44
CA LEU A 224 -24.35 3.72 -12.54
C LEU A 224 -23.68 4.87 -11.77
N ILE A 225 -22.56 4.58 -11.09
CA ILE A 225 -21.63 5.60 -10.59
C ILE A 225 -20.70 5.97 -11.74
N THR A 226 -20.64 7.25 -12.09
CA THR A 226 -19.88 7.73 -13.28
C THR A 226 -18.46 8.19 -12.96
N ALA A 227 -18.15 8.44 -11.68
CA ALA A 227 -16.79 8.76 -11.26
C ALA A 227 -15.89 7.54 -11.42
N THR A 228 -14.78 7.69 -12.16
CA THR A 228 -13.80 6.62 -12.39
C THR A 228 -12.51 6.80 -11.58
N THR A 229 -12.24 8.02 -11.09
CA THR A 229 -11.08 8.35 -10.24
C THR A 229 -11.47 9.43 -9.24
N LEU A 230 -10.69 9.56 -8.16
CA LEU A 230 -10.73 10.71 -7.26
C LEU A 230 -9.52 11.60 -7.53
N PRO A 231 -9.63 12.93 -7.38
CA PRO A 231 -8.47 13.82 -7.42
C PRO A 231 -7.48 13.45 -6.31
N ASP A 232 -6.18 13.47 -6.61
CA ASP A 232 -5.16 13.31 -5.58
C ASP A 232 -5.24 14.45 -4.57
N GLY A 233 -4.97 14.13 -3.31
CA GLY A 233 -4.74 15.10 -2.24
C GLY A 233 -3.28 15.09 -1.78
N TYR A 234 -2.93 16.01 -0.90
CA TYR A 234 -1.61 16.04 -0.27
C TYR A 234 -1.71 16.30 1.23
N GLU A 235 -0.70 15.84 1.97
CA GLU A 235 -0.63 16.06 3.41
C GLU A 235 -0.67 17.55 3.78
N GLY A 236 -1.52 17.90 4.74
CA GLY A 236 -1.71 19.29 5.16
C GLY A 236 -2.54 20.13 4.20
N GLN A 237 -3.11 19.55 3.13
CA GLN A 237 -3.99 20.27 2.22
C GLN A 237 -5.23 20.80 2.95
N THR A 238 -5.53 22.09 2.77
CA THR A 238 -6.76 22.69 3.27
C THR A 238 -7.84 22.70 2.19
N GLY A 239 -9.08 22.40 2.58
CA GLY A 239 -10.25 22.47 1.69
C GLY A 239 -10.27 21.47 0.54
N TYR A 240 -9.74 20.25 0.73
CA TYR A 240 -9.93 19.17 -0.24
C TYR A 240 -11.42 18.90 -0.46
N SER A 241 -11.83 18.70 -1.73
CA SER A 241 -13.20 18.39 -2.09
C SER A 241 -13.28 17.54 -3.36
N ALA A 242 -14.02 16.43 -3.29
CA ALA A 242 -14.31 15.57 -4.43
C ALA A 242 -15.77 15.11 -4.38
N ALA A 243 -16.52 15.34 -5.46
CA ALA A 243 -17.92 14.95 -5.58
C ALA A 243 -18.07 13.76 -6.53
N LEU A 244 -18.83 12.76 -6.10
CA LEU A 244 -19.25 11.64 -6.94
C LEU A 244 -20.56 12.00 -7.64
N THR A 245 -20.74 11.43 -8.83
CA THR A 245 -21.95 11.59 -9.64
C THR A 245 -22.44 10.24 -10.13
N ALA A 246 -23.76 10.09 -10.21
CA ALA A 246 -24.42 8.91 -10.75
C ALA A 246 -25.31 9.30 -11.92
N THR A 247 -25.59 8.33 -12.78
CA THR A 247 -26.54 8.45 -13.88
C THR A 247 -27.47 7.24 -13.92
N GLY A 248 -28.56 7.38 -14.65
CA GLY A 248 -29.60 6.36 -14.74
C GLY A 248 -30.48 6.25 -13.49
N GLY A 249 -31.19 5.14 -13.33
CA GLY A 249 -32.18 4.99 -12.27
C GLY A 249 -33.35 5.98 -12.35
N THR A 250 -34.01 6.21 -11.21
CA THR A 250 -35.13 7.17 -11.07
C THR A 250 -34.67 8.63 -11.04
N GLY A 251 -33.37 8.89 -10.91
CA GLY A 251 -32.80 10.22 -10.71
C GLY A 251 -32.78 10.70 -9.26
N ASN A 252 -33.39 9.97 -8.31
CA ASN A 252 -33.36 10.31 -6.88
C ASN A 252 -32.34 9.43 -6.14
N TYR A 253 -31.14 9.93 -5.91
CA TYR A 253 -30.03 9.12 -5.41
C TYR A 253 -29.82 9.24 -3.90
N THR A 254 -29.66 8.10 -3.24
CA THR A 254 -29.20 7.98 -1.85
C THR A 254 -27.84 7.30 -1.85
N TRP A 255 -26.84 7.95 -1.27
CA TRP A 255 -25.46 7.47 -1.29
C TRP A 255 -24.97 6.95 0.06
N SER A 256 -24.01 6.04 0.04
CA SER A 256 -23.27 5.61 1.22
C SER A 256 -21.81 5.27 0.87
N LEU A 257 -20.92 5.48 1.83
CA LEU A 257 -19.57 4.91 1.84
C LEU A 257 -19.65 3.62 2.64
N THR A 258 -19.51 2.48 1.96
CA THR A 258 -19.78 1.15 2.55
C THR A 258 -18.55 0.49 3.13
N ARG A 259 -17.34 0.82 2.63
CA ARG A 259 -16.07 0.27 3.11
C ARG A 259 -14.93 1.25 2.85
N GLY A 260 -13.89 1.18 3.67
CA GLY A 260 -12.72 2.06 3.64
C GLY A 260 -12.81 3.14 4.71
N SER A 261 -11.66 3.65 5.12
CA SER A 261 -11.55 4.79 6.04
C SER A 261 -10.97 5.97 5.28
N LEU A 262 -11.57 7.14 5.44
CA LEU A 262 -10.99 8.36 4.89
C LEU A 262 -9.71 8.76 5.65
N PRO A 263 -8.78 9.47 5.01
CA PRO A 263 -7.71 10.18 5.71
C PRO A 263 -8.28 11.03 6.86
N SER A 264 -7.52 11.15 7.95
CA SER A 264 -7.91 11.98 9.09
C SER A 264 -8.30 13.39 8.65
N ASN A 265 -9.38 13.91 9.22
CA ASN A 265 -10.02 15.22 8.96
C ASN A 265 -10.83 15.33 7.65
N LEU A 266 -10.83 14.31 6.78
CA LEU A 266 -11.80 14.22 5.70
C LEU A 266 -13.12 13.61 6.18
N THR A 267 -14.22 14.10 5.61
CA THR A 267 -15.57 13.64 5.92
C THR A 267 -16.33 13.29 4.66
N TRP A 268 -17.22 12.30 4.76
CA TRP A 268 -18.14 11.92 3.70
C TRP A 268 -19.53 12.53 3.96
N ASN A 269 -20.05 13.30 3.01
CA ASN A 269 -21.42 13.80 3.01
C ASN A 269 -22.27 13.02 2.00
N ALA A 270 -23.07 12.08 2.52
CA ALA A 270 -23.99 11.26 1.74
C ALA A 270 -25.09 12.06 1.01
N THR A 271 -25.43 13.27 1.48
CA THR A 271 -26.50 14.10 0.88
C THR A 271 -26.02 14.74 -0.42
N THR A 272 -24.75 15.16 -0.45
CA THR A 272 -24.15 15.83 -1.62
C THR A 272 -23.21 14.92 -2.41
N ALA A 273 -23.06 13.66 -1.98
CA ALA A 273 -22.10 12.70 -2.50
C ALA A 273 -20.66 13.26 -2.55
N THR A 274 -20.25 13.98 -1.51
CA THR A 274 -18.98 14.72 -1.50
C THR A 274 -18.08 14.26 -0.36
N ILE A 275 -16.81 14.01 -0.68
CA ILE A 275 -15.72 13.94 0.29
C ILE A 275 -15.17 15.35 0.45
N SER A 276 -15.11 15.87 1.67
CA SER A 276 -14.58 17.20 1.92
C SER A 276 -13.91 17.35 3.29
N GLY A 277 -12.95 18.24 3.39
CA GLY A 277 -12.27 18.60 4.64
C GLY A 277 -10.83 19.02 4.41
N ASP A 278 -10.08 19.16 5.50
CA ASP A 278 -8.64 19.31 5.45
C ASP A 278 -7.99 17.93 5.54
N ILE A 279 -6.86 17.72 4.88
CA ILE A 279 -6.09 16.47 4.96
C ILE A 279 -5.03 16.64 6.03
N ALA A 280 -5.02 15.77 7.05
CA ALA A 280 -4.01 15.83 8.10
C ALA A 280 -2.59 15.50 7.56
N THR A 281 -1.56 16.01 8.23
CA THR A 281 -0.17 15.59 8.01
C THR A 281 0.06 14.13 8.42
N ALA A 282 1.08 13.47 7.89
CA ALA A 282 1.38 12.05 8.14
C ALA A 282 0.23 11.08 7.77
N THR A 283 -0.48 11.38 6.68
CA THR A 283 -1.55 10.54 6.10
C THR A 283 -1.31 10.18 4.64
N ALA A 284 -0.07 10.30 4.14
CA ALA A 284 0.28 9.87 2.79
C ALA A 284 -0.01 8.38 2.61
N GLY A 285 -0.60 8.04 1.47
CA GLY A 285 -0.98 6.67 1.13
C GLY A 285 -2.19 6.59 0.19
N ASP A 286 -2.48 5.38 -0.23
CA ASP A 286 -3.62 5.07 -1.09
C ASP A 286 -4.80 4.56 -0.26
N TYR A 287 -5.92 5.27 -0.33
CA TYR A 287 -7.14 4.96 0.41
C TYR A 287 -8.17 4.37 -0.54
N GLN A 288 -8.38 3.07 -0.45
CA GLN A 288 -9.40 2.37 -1.22
C GLN A 288 -10.78 2.51 -0.55
N LEU A 289 -11.73 3.10 -1.28
CA LEU A 289 -13.05 3.49 -0.79
C LEU A 289 -14.14 2.84 -1.65
N ASP A 290 -15.05 2.09 -1.02
CA ASP A 290 -16.19 1.48 -1.69
C ASP A 290 -17.45 2.34 -1.47
N PHE A 291 -17.99 2.86 -2.56
CA PHE A 291 -19.21 3.66 -2.58
C PHE A 291 -20.39 2.83 -3.09
N GLN A 292 -21.55 3.12 -2.55
CA GLN A 292 -22.83 2.60 -3.02
C GLN A 292 -23.80 3.76 -3.27
N VAL A 293 -24.57 3.66 -4.34
CA VAL A 293 -25.72 4.52 -4.62
C VAL A 293 -26.96 3.67 -4.86
N THR A 294 -28.09 4.09 -4.31
CA THR A 294 -29.41 3.50 -4.58
C THR A 294 -30.42 4.56 -4.95
N ASP A 295 -31.35 4.22 -5.83
CA ASP A 295 -32.48 5.07 -6.22
C ASP A 295 -33.83 4.59 -5.64
N GLY A 296 -33.77 3.64 -4.69
CA GLY A 296 -34.92 2.95 -4.11
C GLY A 296 -35.37 1.68 -4.87
N MET A 297 -34.92 1.48 -6.11
CA MET A 297 -35.20 0.27 -6.91
C MET A 297 -33.95 -0.50 -7.33
N GLN A 298 -32.87 0.22 -7.60
CA GLN A 298 -31.58 -0.27 -8.05
C GLN A 298 -30.50 0.10 -7.05
N THR A 299 -29.38 -0.61 -7.13
CA THR A 299 -28.16 -0.31 -6.39
C THR A 299 -26.98 -0.45 -7.33
N ALA A 300 -26.06 0.51 -7.29
CA ALA A 300 -24.78 0.46 -7.97
C ALA A 300 -23.64 0.67 -6.97
N THR A 301 -22.50 0.04 -7.22
CA THR A 301 -21.30 0.15 -6.39
C THR A 301 -20.08 0.51 -7.22
N ALA A 302 -19.12 1.20 -6.62
CA ALA A 302 -17.83 1.52 -7.23
C ALA A 302 -16.74 1.58 -6.17
N THR A 303 -15.57 1.04 -6.49
CA THR A 303 -14.37 1.14 -5.67
C THR A 303 -13.43 2.17 -6.29
N LEU A 304 -13.14 3.24 -5.56
CA LEU A 304 -12.25 4.32 -5.99
C LEU A 304 -11.09 4.46 -5.01
N THR A 305 -9.92 4.84 -5.52
CA THR A 305 -8.74 5.13 -4.68
C THR A 305 -8.55 6.63 -4.56
N LEU A 306 -8.45 7.13 -3.33
CA LEU A 306 -7.93 8.47 -3.03
C LEU A 306 -6.45 8.34 -2.69
N THR A 307 -5.58 8.89 -3.53
CA THR A 307 -4.14 8.97 -3.25
C THR A 307 -3.83 10.26 -2.50
N VAL A 308 -3.30 10.15 -1.29
CA VAL A 308 -2.74 11.28 -0.53
C VAL A 308 -1.23 11.26 -0.67
N ARG A 309 -0.66 12.33 -1.23
CA ARG A 309 0.78 12.47 -1.49
C ARG A 309 1.47 13.11 -0.30
N ALA A 310 2.72 12.71 -0.07
CA ALA A 310 3.59 13.39 0.90
C ALA A 310 3.80 14.87 0.48
N PRO A 311 4.14 15.77 1.42
CA PRO A 311 4.40 17.17 1.11
C PRO A 311 5.52 17.32 0.09
N LEU A 312 5.35 18.20 -0.90
CA LEU A 312 6.41 18.52 -1.84
C LEU A 312 7.56 19.23 -1.11
N GLN A 313 8.80 18.78 -1.32
CA GLN A 313 10.01 19.33 -0.69
C GLN A 313 11.16 19.28 -1.69
N ILE A 314 12.05 20.29 -1.66
CA ILE A 314 13.36 20.21 -2.32
C ILE A 314 14.31 19.47 -1.36
N THR A 315 14.98 18.41 -1.82
CA THR A 315 15.83 17.56 -0.98
C THR A 315 17.32 17.83 -1.15
N THR A 316 17.71 18.62 -2.16
CA THR A 316 19.09 19.09 -2.30
C THR A 316 19.43 20.00 -1.12
N THR A 317 20.45 19.64 -0.34
CA THR A 317 20.84 20.35 0.88
C THR A 317 21.98 21.35 0.66
N SER A 318 22.84 21.13 -0.35
CA SER A 318 23.94 22.03 -0.69
C SER A 318 24.25 22.00 -2.19
N LEU A 319 24.90 23.06 -2.67
CA LEU A 319 25.37 23.15 -4.05
C LEU A 319 26.90 22.99 -4.09
N PRO A 320 27.46 22.33 -5.11
CA PRO A 320 28.88 22.40 -5.39
C PRO A 320 29.31 23.84 -5.70
N ASP A 321 30.53 24.19 -5.31
CA ASP A 321 31.15 25.47 -5.68
C ASP A 321 31.27 25.61 -7.21
N ALA A 322 31.08 26.83 -7.69
CA ALA A 322 31.35 27.25 -9.06
C ALA A 322 32.69 28.00 -9.13
N TYR A 323 33.23 28.14 -10.34
CA TYR A 323 34.49 28.83 -10.58
C TYR A 323 34.35 29.77 -11.77
N GLU A 324 34.96 30.95 -11.67
CA GLU A 324 34.99 31.92 -12.76
C GLU A 324 35.51 31.30 -14.06
N GLY A 325 34.77 31.51 -15.16
CA GLY A 325 35.12 31.02 -16.47
C GLY A 325 34.91 29.51 -16.69
N LEU A 326 34.42 28.74 -15.72
CA LEU A 326 34.06 27.34 -15.91
C LEU A 326 32.55 27.17 -16.06
N SER A 327 32.12 26.23 -16.91
CA SER A 327 30.71 25.86 -16.99
C SER A 327 30.30 25.19 -15.68
N TYR A 328 29.22 25.67 -15.09
CA TYR A 328 28.59 25.11 -13.91
C TYR A 328 27.37 24.29 -14.31
N SER A 329 27.19 23.12 -13.70
CA SER A 329 26.01 22.28 -13.86
C SER A 329 25.74 21.47 -12.58
N CYS A 330 24.52 21.55 -12.06
CA CYS A 330 24.07 20.77 -10.90
C CYS A 330 22.58 20.49 -11.03
N THR A 331 22.14 19.23 -10.87
CA THR A 331 20.71 18.88 -10.93
C THR A 331 20.13 18.82 -9.53
N LEU A 332 19.08 19.60 -9.29
CA LEU A 332 18.37 19.62 -8.02
C LEU A 332 17.41 18.44 -7.90
N GLN A 333 17.17 18.01 -6.67
CA GLN A 333 16.28 16.90 -6.35
C GLN A 333 15.12 17.39 -5.49
N ALA A 334 13.95 16.79 -5.70
CA ALA A 334 12.74 17.00 -4.91
C ALA A 334 12.10 15.64 -4.58
N ALA A 335 11.33 15.63 -3.50
CA ALA A 335 10.53 14.48 -3.06
C ALA A 335 9.12 14.93 -2.67
N GLY A 336 8.18 13.99 -2.60
CA GLY A 336 6.78 14.25 -2.30
C GLY A 336 6.00 14.84 -3.48
N GLY A 337 4.74 15.20 -3.30
CA GLY A 337 3.90 15.66 -4.40
C GLY A 337 3.78 14.66 -5.57
N ASN A 338 3.47 15.18 -6.76
CA ASN A 338 3.38 14.39 -8.00
C ASN A 338 4.66 14.52 -8.85
N PRO A 339 5.57 13.52 -8.81
CA PRO A 339 6.86 13.60 -9.52
C PRO A 339 6.71 13.65 -11.04
N ASN A 340 5.60 13.17 -11.60
CA ASN A 340 5.35 13.22 -13.04
C ASN A 340 5.05 14.64 -13.56
N ASN A 341 4.88 15.62 -12.66
CA ASN A 341 4.50 16.98 -13.01
C ASN A 341 5.42 18.04 -12.41
N TYR A 342 6.63 17.65 -11.96
CA TYR A 342 7.60 18.61 -11.44
C TYR A 342 7.98 19.63 -12.51
N THR A 343 7.78 20.90 -12.17
CA THR A 343 8.22 22.06 -12.95
C THR A 343 9.05 22.96 -12.05
N TRP A 344 10.27 23.24 -12.47
CA TRP A 344 11.26 24.00 -11.72
C TRP A 344 11.35 25.44 -12.20
N SER A 345 11.55 26.36 -11.26
CA SER A 345 11.84 27.76 -11.54
C SER A 345 12.87 28.32 -10.58
N ILE A 346 13.55 29.37 -11.02
CA ILE A 346 14.61 30.04 -10.26
C ILE A 346 14.35 31.55 -10.28
N SER A 347 14.57 32.19 -9.13
CA SER A 347 14.48 33.64 -8.97
C SER A 347 15.67 34.18 -8.19
N GLN A 348 15.99 35.47 -8.38
CA GLN A 348 17.14 36.15 -7.75
C GLN A 348 18.52 35.58 -8.15
N GLN A 349 18.56 34.74 -9.18
CA GLN A 349 19.78 34.16 -9.69
C GLN A 349 20.69 35.22 -10.34
N PRO A 350 22.02 35.03 -10.31
CA PRO A 350 22.91 35.81 -11.15
C PRO A 350 22.60 35.60 -12.63
N SER A 351 22.81 36.63 -13.45
CA SER A 351 22.44 36.64 -14.89
C SER A 351 23.03 35.51 -15.75
N TRP A 352 24.09 34.86 -15.27
CA TRP A 352 24.78 33.76 -15.93
C TRP A 352 24.28 32.38 -15.51
N LEU A 353 23.39 32.28 -14.51
CA LEU A 353 22.81 31.04 -13.99
C LEU A 353 21.37 30.89 -14.46
N SER A 354 20.98 29.68 -14.84
CA SER A 354 19.65 29.32 -15.29
C SER A 354 19.25 27.96 -14.73
N ILE A 355 17.96 27.66 -14.74
CA ILE A 355 17.43 26.32 -14.40
C ILE A 355 16.62 25.80 -15.59
N ASP A 356 16.80 24.52 -15.91
CA ASP A 356 15.90 23.83 -16.82
C ASP A 356 14.61 23.44 -16.08
N ALA A 357 13.47 23.90 -16.62
CA ALA A 357 12.19 23.77 -15.94
C ALA A 357 11.69 22.33 -15.82
N ALA A 358 12.13 21.41 -16.68
CA ALA A 358 11.67 20.01 -16.67
C ALA A 358 12.56 19.13 -15.79
N THR A 359 13.87 19.40 -15.76
CA THR A 359 14.86 18.53 -15.12
C THR A 359 15.37 19.06 -13.79
N GLY A 360 15.16 20.35 -13.48
CA GLY A 360 15.74 20.97 -12.29
C GLY A 360 17.26 21.18 -12.39
N GLN A 361 17.82 21.06 -13.60
CA GLN A 361 19.24 21.27 -13.83
C GLN A 361 19.59 22.76 -13.80
N LEU A 362 20.30 23.18 -12.75
CA LEU A 362 21.02 24.44 -12.72
C LEU A 362 22.18 24.39 -13.70
N SER A 363 22.31 25.39 -14.56
CA SER A 363 23.44 25.52 -15.47
C SER A 363 23.82 26.98 -15.74
N GLY A 364 25.10 27.23 -15.97
CA GLY A 364 25.61 28.57 -16.20
C GLY A 364 27.11 28.63 -16.42
N ARG A 365 27.65 29.84 -16.61
CA ARG A 365 29.10 30.07 -16.64
C ARG A 365 29.43 31.38 -15.94
N PRO A 366 29.94 31.36 -14.69
CA PRO A 366 30.28 32.58 -13.98
C PRO A 366 31.33 33.39 -14.78
N PRO A 367 31.12 34.68 -15.05
CA PRO A 367 32.10 35.54 -15.72
C PRO A 367 33.40 35.70 -14.90
N ALA A 368 34.45 36.21 -15.54
CA ALA A 368 35.65 36.63 -14.80
C ALA A 368 35.32 37.77 -13.82
N ASN A 369 35.96 37.78 -12.66
CA ASN A 369 35.70 38.71 -11.54
C ASN A 369 34.27 38.63 -10.96
N SER A 370 33.63 37.46 -11.04
CA SER A 370 32.35 37.16 -10.41
C SER A 370 32.49 36.28 -9.16
N ALA A 371 33.67 36.18 -8.55
CA ALA A 371 33.85 35.43 -7.32
C ALA A 371 33.07 36.07 -6.16
N GLY A 372 32.50 35.22 -5.32
CA GLY A 372 31.60 35.60 -4.23
C GLY A 372 30.49 34.58 -4.06
N THR A 373 29.68 34.76 -3.02
CA THR A 373 28.53 33.90 -2.74
C THR A 373 27.26 34.52 -3.30
N TYR A 374 26.48 33.73 -4.04
CA TYR A 374 25.22 34.15 -4.66
C TYR A 374 24.06 33.44 -3.99
N ALA A 375 23.20 34.18 -3.31
CA ALA A 375 21.96 33.68 -2.77
C ALA A 375 20.84 33.79 -3.81
N PHE A 376 20.15 32.69 -4.09
CA PHE A 376 18.99 32.66 -4.99
C PHE A 376 17.93 31.68 -4.52
N THR A 377 16.71 31.81 -5.02
CA THR A 377 15.58 30.96 -4.61
C THR A 377 15.19 30.05 -5.76
N VAL A 378 15.10 28.76 -5.47
CA VAL A 378 14.56 27.75 -6.38
C VAL A 378 13.19 27.35 -5.88
N GLU A 379 12.26 27.19 -6.83
CA GLU A 379 10.94 26.65 -6.59
C GLU A 379 10.71 25.42 -7.46
N VAL A 380 9.98 24.46 -6.92
CA VAL A 380 9.43 23.32 -7.66
C VAL A 380 7.93 23.25 -7.41
N THR A 381 7.15 23.11 -8.48
CA THR A 381 5.71 22.84 -8.39
C THR A 381 5.37 21.52 -9.05
N ASP A 382 4.41 20.79 -8.49
CA ASP A 382 3.82 19.60 -9.12
C ASP A 382 2.44 19.91 -9.74
N GLY A 383 2.12 21.20 -9.91
CA GLY A 383 0.81 21.68 -10.35
C GLY A 383 -0.25 21.80 -9.26
N GLN A 384 0.00 21.30 -8.04
CA GLN A 384 -0.89 21.44 -6.88
C GLN A 384 -0.20 22.11 -5.69
N GLN A 385 1.03 21.70 -5.42
CA GLN A 385 1.92 22.20 -4.38
C GLN A 385 3.05 23.02 -5.00
N THR A 386 3.67 23.87 -4.19
CA THR A 386 4.93 24.54 -4.52
C THR A 386 5.84 24.45 -3.30
N ALA A 387 7.05 23.95 -3.49
CA ALA A 387 8.12 24.00 -2.52
C ALA A 387 9.15 25.03 -2.96
N SER A 388 9.72 25.75 -2.01
CA SER A 388 10.69 26.81 -2.25
C SER A 388 11.87 26.64 -1.30
N GLN A 389 13.07 26.80 -1.81
CA GLN A 389 14.31 26.74 -1.02
C GLN A 389 15.30 27.79 -1.52
N GLN A 390 15.94 28.47 -0.57
CA GLN A 390 17.05 29.36 -0.86
C GLN A 390 18.35 28.56 -0.89
N PHE A 391 19.19 28.83 -1.89
CA PHE A 391 20.52 28.27 -2.02
C PHE A 391 21.57 29.37 -2.07
N ASP A 392 22.72 29.07 -1.47
CA ASP A 392 23.95 29.83 -1.64
C ASP A 392 24.87 29.08 -2.60
N LEU A 393 25.28 29.73 -3.69
CA LEU A 393 26.30 29.23 -4.60
C LEU A 393 27.59 30.04 -4.43
N VAL A 394 28.63 29.39 -3.95
CA VAL A 394 29.97 29.98 -3.86
C VAL A 394 30.61 29.95 -5.24
N VAL A 395 31.06 31.10 -5.73
CA VAL A 395 31.90 31.23 -6.93
C VAL A 395 33.32 31.61 -6.49
N ASN A 396 34.31 30.81 -6.86
CA ASN A 396 35.71 31.05 -6.53
C ASN A 396 36.46 31.72 -7.69
N THR A 397 37.48 32.54 -7.37
CA THR A 397 38.32 33.22 -8.38
C THR A 397 39.10 32.21 -9.22
N GLY A 398 39.02 32.34 -10.55
CA GLY A 398 39.76 31.49 -11.48
C GLY A 398 41.21 31.96 -11.64
N GLY A 399 42.11 31.48 -10.77
CA GLY A 399 43.55 31.75 -10.83
C GLY A 399 44.31 30.69 -11.65
N VAL A 400 45.18 31.16 -12.54
CA VAL A 400 45.96 30.38 -13.52
C VAL A 400 46.80 29.26 -12.88
N GLY A 401 46.48 28.00 -13.22
CA GLY A 401 47.27 26.80 -12.92
C GLY A 401 46.44 25.67 -12.34
N GLY A 402 45.90 24.81 -13.21
CA GLY A 402 45.34 23.48 -12.92
C GLY A 402 44.60 23.34 -11.57
N GLY A 403 43.28 23.50 -11.58
CA GLY A 403 42.47 23.00 -10.47
C GLY A 403 42.84 21.53 -10.26
N THR A 404 43.19 21.15 -9.03
CA THR A 404 43.64 19.79 -8.71
C THR A 404 42.64 18.82 -9.30
N LEU A 405 43.09 18.06 -10.28
CA LEU A 405 42.30 17.03 -10.92
C LEU A 405 41.76 16.12 -9.83
N LYS A 406 40.44 15.94 -9.76
CA LYS A 406 39.80 15.11 -8.75
C LYS A 406 38.81 14.17 -9.41
N ALA A 407 39.12 12.88 -9.44
CA ALA A 407 38.27 11.86 -9.98
C ALA A 407 37.02 11.68 -9.11
N ASP A 408 35.85 11.57 -9.74
CA ASP A 408 34.61 11.12 -9.10
C ASP A 408 33.63 10.61 -10.17
N PHE A 409 32.66 9.80 -9.78
CA PHE A 409 31.67 9.26 -10.70
C PHE A 409 30.40 8.80 -9.98
N GLU A 410 29.35 8.51 -10.71
CA GLU A 410 28.16 7.84 -10.18
C GLU A 410 27.63 6.79 -11.16
N ALA A 411 26.77 5.91 -10.67
CA ALA A 411 26.03 4.93 -11.45
C ALA A 411 24.53 5.20 -11.35
N ASN A 412 23.79 4.96 -12.44
CA ASN A 412 22.33 5.08 -12.44
C ASN A 412 21.63 4.03 -11.55
N THR A 413 22.26 2.87 -11.34
CA THR A 413 21.84 1.83 -10.40
C THR A 413 23.06 1.16 -9.79
N THR A 414 22.97 0.79 -8.51
CA THR A 414 24.02 0.05 -7.78
C THR A 414 23.59 -1.36 -7.41
N LEU A 415 22.38 -1.77 -7.80
CA LEU A 415 21.79 -3.06 -7.45
C LEU A 415 20.91 -3.59 -8.57
N GLY A 416 20.98 -4.89 -8.82
CA GLY A 416 20.03 -5.61 -9.65
C GLY A 416 20.41 -7.07 -9.87
N ASN A 417 19.66 -7.77 -10.70
CA ASN A 417 19.94 -9.17 -11.06
C ASN A 417 20.82 -9.25 -12.32
N PRO A 418 21.60 -10.32 -12.49
CA PRO A 418 22.37 -10.53 -13.72
C PRO A 418 21.45 -10.87 -14.91
N PRO A 419 21.73 -10.38 -16.13
CA PRO A 419 22.75 -9.37 -16.44
C PRO A 419 22.30 -7.97 -16.01
N LEU A 420 23.14 -7.27 -15.25
CA LEU A 420 22.87 -5.91 -14.79
C LEU A 420 23.61 -4.91 -15.68
N THR A 421 22.88 -4.10 -16.43
CA THR A 421 23.47 -3.01 -17.23
C THR A 421 23.45 -1.71 -16.45
N VAL A 422 24.63 -1.12 -16.27
CA VAL A 422 24.85 0.10 -15.49
C VAL A 422 25.40 1.20 -16.40
N ASN A 423 24.82 2.39 -16.32
CA ASN A 423 25.33 3.59 -16.96
C ASN A 423 26.09 4.41 -15.92
N PHE A 424 27.37 4.67 -16.20
CA PHE A 424 28.22 5.48 -15.34
C PHE A 424 28.30 6.91 -15.87
N THR A 425 28.29 7.85 -14.96
CA THR A 425 28.44 9.28 -15.24
C THR A 425 29.69 9.80 -14.54
N ASP A 426 30.61 10.38 -15.32
CA ASP A 426 31.77 11.08 -14.80
C ASP A 426 31.35 12.32 -14.01
N ARG A 427 31.87 12.44 -12.79
CA ARG A 427 31.69 13.58 -11.88
C ARG A 427 33.03 14.23 -11.54
N SER A 428 34.09 13.90 -12.28
CA SER A 428 35.44 14.38 -12.01
C SER A 428 35.57 15.90 -12.20
N ALA A 429 36.30 16.55 -11.28
CA ALA A 429 36.67 17.96 -11.35
C ALA A 429 38.07 18.14 -11.97
N GLY A 430 38.37 19.35 -12.46
CA GLY A 430 39.69 19.69 -13.00
C GLY A 430 39.86 19.53 -14.51
N ASN A 431 38.76 19.42 -15.26
CA ASN A 431 38.74 19.28 -16.74
C ASN A 431 39.59 18.09 -17.25
N PRO A 432 39.24 16.84 -16.88
CA PRO A 432 39.90 15.67 -17.41
C PRO A 432 39.80 15.62 -18.95
N THR A 433 40.88 15.15 -19.58
CA THR A 433 40.98 14.95 -21.03
C THR A 433 40.95 13.48 -21.44
N THR A 434 41.22 12.56 -20.49
CA THR A 434 41.18 11.12 -20.70
C THR A 434 40.59 10.41 -19.48
N TRP A 435 39.88 9.31 -19.71
CA TRP A 435 39.28 8.44 -18.70
C TRP A 435 39.78 7.01 -18.88
N GLN A 436 39.96 6.30 -17.78
CA GLN A 436 40.24 4.88 -17.72
C GLN A 436 39.32 4.29 -16.65
N TRP A 437 38.32 3.55 -17.11
CA TRP A 437 37.38 2.84 -16.26
C TRP A 437 37.80 1.39 -16.12
N ASP A 438 37.77 0.90 -14.90
CA ASP A 438 38.00 -0.50 -14.54
C ASP A 438 36.82 -0.90 -13.64
N PHE A 439 35.90 -1.71 -14.19
CA PHE A 439 34.58 -1.96 -13.61
C PHE A 439 34.55 -3.15 -12.65
N ASP A 440 35.60 -3.98 -12.66
CA ASP A 440 35.80 -5.11 -11.76
C ASP A 440 37.09 -5.02 -10.94
N ASN A 441 37.86 -3.93 -11.11
CA ASN A 441 39.09 -3.62 -10.42
C ASN A 441 40.17 -4.70 -10.61
N ASP A 442 40.22 -5.31 -11.79
CA ASP A 442 41.22 -6.33 -12.15
C ASP A 442 42.59 -5.73 -12.55
N GLY A 443 42.67 -4.40 -12.66
CA GLY A 443 43.85 -3.65 -13.06
C GLY A 443 43.92 -3.33 -14.55
N THR A 444 42.96 -3.77 -15.36
CA THR A 444 42.85 -3.53 -16.79
C THR A 444 41.68 -2.59 -17.08
N PRO A 445 41.90 -1.43 -17.72
CA PRO A 445 40.78 -0.56 -18.09
C PRO A 445 39.85 -1.23 -19.12
N ASP A 446 38.56 -1.32 -18.79
CA ASP A 446 37.47 -1.80 -19.65
C ASP A 446 36.99 -0.75 -20.66
N SER A 447 37.03 0.55 -20.27
CA SER A 447 36.54 1.63 -21.11
C SER A 447 37.36 2.92 -20.95
N THR A 448 37.32 3.74 -22.01
CA THR A 448 37.92 5.09 -22.05
C THR A 448 36.91 6.18 -22.37
N ASP A 449 35.62 5.82 -22.49
CA ASP A 449 34.55 6.79 -22.69
C ASP A 449 34.37 7.63 -21.42
N GLN A 450 33.96 8.89 -21.56
CA GLN A 450 33.68 9.74 -20.40
C GLN A 450 32.49 9.19 -19.58
N ASN A 451 31.41 8.77 -20.23
CA ASN A 451 30.20 8.24 -19.58
C ASN A 451 29.87 6.86 -20.17
N PRO A 452 30.55 5.79 -19.72
CA PRO A 452 30.41 4.46 -20.29
C PRO A 452 29.17 3.73 -19.78
N THR A 453 28.75 2.72 -20.57
CA THR A 453 27.78 1.71 -20.14
C THR A 453 28.50 0.36 -20.01
N TYR A 454 28.27 -0.36 -18.91
CA TYR A 454 28.85 -1.68 -18.67
C TYR A 454 27.79 -2.70 -18.21
N THR A 455 27.92 -3.95 -18.65
CA THR A 455 26.98 -5.03 -18.30
C THR A 455 27.67 -6.11 -17.48
N TYR A 456 27.31 -6.19 -16.21
CA TYR A 456 27.76 -7.24 -15.31
C TYR A 456 26.94 -8.52 -15.52
N SER A 457 27.59 -9.57 -15.98
CA SER A 457 26.92 -10.83 -16.35
C SER A 457 26.80 -11.84 -15.21
N ASN A 458 27.60 -11.69 -14.15
CA ASN A 458 27.69 -12.64 -13.05
C ASN A 458 27.28 -11.98 -11.72
N PRO A 459 26.71 -12.76 -10.77
CA PRO A 459 26.51 -12.29 -9.41
C PRO A 459 27.83 -11.98 -8.71
N GLY A 460 27.85 -10.91 -7.91
CA GLY A 460 29.06 -10.46 -7.23
C GLY A 460 28.97 -9.01 -6.75
N TRP A 461 29.86 -8.67 -5.82
CA TRP A 461 30.21 -7.28 -5.55
C TRP A 461 31.30 -6.84 -6.52
N TYR A 462 31.12 -5.65 -7.10
CA TYR A 462 32.08 -5.05 -8.01
C TYR A 462 32.57 -3.71 -7.45
N THR A 463 33.89 -3.60 -7.34
CA THR A 463 34.58 -2.33 -7.06
C THR A 463 34.80 -1.63 -8.40
N VAL A 464 34.38 -0.37 -8.48
CA VAL A 464 34.54 0.41 -9.71
C VAL A 464 35.62 1.45 -9.49
N LYS A 465 36.53 1.56 -10.46
CA LYS A 465 37.63 2.49 -10.45
C LYS A 465 37.60 3.37 -11.69
N LEU A 466 37.74 4.67 -11.48
CA LEU A 466 37.92 5.66 -12.52
C LEU A 466 39.25 6.38 -12.29
N THR A 467 40.15 6.29 -13.26
CA THR A 467 41.34 7.15 -13.35
C THR A 467 41.14 8.19 -14.44
N VAL A 468 41.30 9.47 -14.10
CA VAL A 468 41.25 10.58 -15.05
C VAL A 468 42.61 11.25 -15.19
N SER A 469 42.88 11.87 -16.35
CA SER A 469 44.08 12.69 -16.59
C SER A 469 43.79 13.91 -17.46
N ASP A 470 44.46 15.03 -17.18
CA ASP A 470 44.48 16.24 -18.02
C ASP A 470 45.74 16.31 -18.93
N GLY A 471 46.53 15.24 -18.98
CA GLY A 471 47.81 15.15 -19.70
C GLY A 471 49.04 15.60 -18.91
N ALA A 472 48.87 16.26 -17.76
CA ALA A 472 49.95 16.67 -16.85
C ALA A 472 49.81 16.04 -15.45
N ASN A 473 48.59 15.88 -14.99
CA ASN A 473 48.18 15.32 -13.71
C ASN A 473 47.25 14.12 -13.94
N SER A 474 47.14 13.26 -12.93
CA SER A 474 46.17 12.17 -12.89
C SER A 474 45.58 12.05 -11.49
N ASP A 475 44.30 11.72 -11.40
CA ASP A 475 43.67 11.36 -10.14
C ASP A 475 42.80 10.11 -10.32
N THR A 476 42.53 9.40 -9.22
CA THR A 476 41.80 8.13 -9.23
C THR A 476 40.75 8.07 -8.14
N CYS A 477 39.53 7.73 -8.53
CA CYS A 477 38.43 7.44 -7.63
C CYS A 477 38.18 5.94 -7.63
N VAL A 478 38.09 5.33 -6.45
CA VAL A 478 37.71 3.92 -6.28
C VAL A 478 36.48 3.89 -5.39
N LYS A 479 35.39 3.29 -5.86
CA LYS A 479 34.22 2.97 -5.05
C LYS A 479 34.20 1.47 -4.82
N GLU A 480 34.66 1.07 -3.64
CA GLU A 480 34.70 -0.34 -3.22
C GLU A 480 33.28 -0.86 -3.00
N MET A 481 33.03 -2.11 -3.43
CA MET A 481 31.72 -2.76 -3.29
C MET A 481 30.56 -1.86 -3.75
N TYR A 482 30.71 -1.24 -4.93
CA TYR A 482 29.79 -0.20 -5.39
C TYR A 482 28.57 -0.78 -6.12
N ILE A 483 28.75 -1.82 -6.92
CA ILE A 483 27.66 -2.49 -7.63
C ILE A 483 27.47 -3.90 -7.05
N LEU A 484 26.27 -4.21 -6.59
CA LEU A 484 25.86 -5.58 -6.28
C LEU A 484 25.00 -6.15 -7.40
N VAL A 485 25.49 -7.24 -7.98
CA VAL A 485 24.69 -8.10 -8.83
C VAL A 485 24.19 -9.27 -7.99
N ALA A 486 22.91 -9.22 -7.61
CA ALA A 486 22.30 -10.19 -6.71
C ALA A 486 21.71 -11.38 -7.47
N ASN A 487 21.93 -12.59 -6.94
CA ASN A 487 21.31 -13.82 -7.42
C ASN A 487 19.79 -13.80 -7.20
N ASN A 488 19.38 -13.60 -5.96
CA ASN A 488 17.99 -13.49 -5.52
C ASN A 488 17.87 -12.38 -4.48
N ILE A 489 16.64 -11.88 -4.30
CA ILE A 489 16.30 -10.90 -3.28
C ILE A 489 15.26 -11.54 -2.35
N TRP A 490 15.55 -11.54 -1.05
CA TRP A 490 14.67 -12.03 0.01
C TRP A 490 14.20 -10.87 0.89
N TYR A 491 12.95 -10.93 1.34
CA TYR A 491 12.32 -9.86 2.14
C TYR A 491 12.00 -10.37 3.54
N VAL A 492 12.32 -9.56 4.55
CA VAL A 492 12.08 -9.83 5.97
C VAL A 492 11.30 -8.68 6.59
N ASN A 493 10.15 -8.96 7.21
CA ASN A 493 9.35 -7.94 7.91
C ASN A 493 8.82 -8.45 9.26
N GLY A 494 9.44 -8.00 10.36
CA GLY A 494 9.01 -8.36 11.72
C GLY A 494 7.62 -7.86 12.14
N LYS A 495 6.99 -6.93 11.40
CA LYS A 495 5.67 -6.34 11.74
C LYS A 495 4.50 -6.87 10.87
N GLY A 496 4.76 -7.87 10.03
CA GLY A 496 3.72 -8.42 9.15
C GLY A 496 4.12 -9.62 8.30
N GLY A 497 5.37 -10.08 8.38
CA GLY A 497 5.84 -11.30 7.74
C GLY A 497 5.44 -12.56 8.51
N ASP A 498 5.61 -13.70 7.84
CA ASP A 498 5.42 -15.05 8.37
C ASP A 498 6.54 -15.95 7.82
N ASP A 499 7.17 -16.77 8.66
CA ASP A 499 8.24 -17.67 8.22
C ASP A 499 7.74 -18.86 7.37
N ALA A 500 6.42 -19.02 7.26
CA ALA A 500 5.78 -19.90 6.28
C ALA A 500 5.71 -19.28 4.86
N ASN A 501 5.95 -17.98 4.70
CA ASN A 501 5.93 -17.30 3.42
C ASN A 501 7.11 -17.70 2.51
N GLY A 502 7.04 -17.28 1.24
CA GLY A 502 8.09 -17.54 0.24
C GLY A 502 9.29 -16.60 0.33
N GLY A 503 9.15 -15.42 0.97
CA GLY A 503 10.20 -14.41 1.08
C GLY A 503 10.40 -13.57 -0.18
N THR A 504 9.51 -13.63 -1.17
CA THR A 504 9.76 -13.12 -2.53
C THR A 504 9.33 -11.67 -2.77
N SER A 505 8.60 -11.07 -1.83
CA SER A 505 8.16 -9.67 -1.86
C SER A 505 7.80 -9.19 -0.45
N TRP A 506 7.55 -7.89 -0.25
CA TRP A 506 7.10 -7.37 1.05
C TRP A 506 5.78 -7.98 1.55
N SER A 507 4.85 -8.30 0.66
CA SER A 507 3.59 -8.98 1.01
C SER A 507 3.75 -10.49 1.25
N ASP A 508 4.91 -11.05 0.90
CA ASP A 508 5.29 -12.46 1.06
C ASP A 508 6.57 -12.55 1.90
N ALA A 509 6.82 -11.59 2.79
CA ALA A 509 8.08 -11.51 3.54
C ALA A 509 8.16 -12.58 4.63
N PHE A 510 9.37 -13.06 4.91
CA PHE A 510 9.64 -13.83 6.12
C PHE A 510 9.42 -12.95 7.37
N ALA A 511 9.10 -13.57 8.51
CA ALA A 511 9.01 -12.85 9.78
C ALA A 511 10.40 -12.59 10.36
N THR A 512 11.34 -13.50 10.15
CA THR A 512 12.64 -13.51 10.82
C THR A 512 13.84 -13.43 9.86
N ILE A 513 14.92 -12.81 10.34
CA ILE A 513 16.20 -12.71 9.64
C ILE A 513 16.82 -14.10 9.50
N GLY A 514 16.81 -14.90 10.57
CA GLY A 514 17.35 -16.25 10.58
C GLY A 514 16.69 -17.14 9.54
N LYS A 515 15.38 -17.00 9.33
CA LYS A 515 14.67 -17.72 8.26
C LYS A 515 15.21 -17.33 6.88
N ALA A 516 15.36 -16.04 6.59
CA ALA A 516 15.92 -15.59 5.31
C ALA A 516 17.35 -16.08 5.10
N LEU A 517 18.22 -16.00 6.11
CA LEU A 517 19.60 -16.50 6.04
C LEU A 517 19.68 -18.03 5.80
N SER A 518 18.68 -18.78 6.27
CA SER A 518 18.62 -20.23 6.04
C SER A 518 18.41 -20.59 4.57
N VAL A 519 17.69 -19.77 3.81
CA VAL A 519 17.39 -19.99 2.39
C VAL A 519 18.30 -19.21 1.43
N ALA A 520 18.91 -18.13 1.91
CA ALA A 520 19.85 -17.33 1.13
C ALA A 520 21.07 -18.18 0.72
N GLY A 521 21.48 -18.03 -0.54
CA GLY A 521 22.76 -18.53 -1.08
C GLY A 521 23.77 -17.40 -1.29
N ASP A 522 24.89 -17.71 -1.94
CA ASP A 522 25.92 -16.71 -2.26
C ASP A 522 25.37 -15.60 -3.15
N TYR A 523 25.82 -14.37 -2.86
CA TYR A 523 25.41 -13.13 -3.51
C TYR A 523 23.89 -12.92 -3.54
N ASN A 524 23.18 -13.44 -2.55
CA ASN A 524 21.77 -13.12 -2.34
C ASN A 524 21.68 -11.82 -1.52
N LEU A 525 20.70 -11.00 -1.85
CA LEU A 525 20.32 -9.83 -1.06
C LEU A 525 19.18 -10.20 -0.11
N VAL A 526 19.32 -9.84 1.16
CA VAL A 526 18.26 -9.96 2.17
C VAL A 526 17.91 -8.55 2.64
N LEU A 527 16.72 -8.06 2.27
CA LEU A 527 16.17 -6.77 2.69
C LEU A 527 15.39 -6.93 3.99
N VAL A 528 15.78 -6.18 5.02
CA VAL A 528 15.22 -6.24 6.37
C VAL A 528 14.46 -4.95 6.67
N ALA A 529 13.14 -5.04 6.79
CA ALA A 529 12.30 -3.89 7.15
C ALA A 529 12.60 -3.39 8.57
N ASP A 530 12.44 -2.08 8.78
CA ASP A 530 12.49 -1.43 10.08
C ASP A 530 11.42 -2.00 11.04
N ALA A 531 11.87 -2.95 11.86
CA ALA A 531 11.13 -3.57 12.93
C ALA A 531 12.14 -3.98 14.03
N THR A 532 11.63 -4.41 15.17
CA THR A 532 12.45 -5.00 16.23
C THR A 532 12.50 -6.51 16.06
N TYR A 533 13.71 -7.06 15.97
CA TYR A 533 13.99 -8.48 15.85
C TYR A 533 14.69 -8.94 17.14
N ASN A 534 14.19 -10.02 17.76
CA ASN A 534 14.73 -10.57 19.02
C ASN A 534 15.51 -11.89 18.80
N GLU A 535 16.19 -11.96 17.67
CA GLU A 535 17.00 -13.11 17.25
C GLU A 535 18.42 -13.00 17.79
N ILE A 536 19.06 -14.16 18.00
CA ILE A 536 20.43 -14.26 18.50
C ILE A 536 21.20 -15.30 17.69
N ASP A 537 22.53 -15.18 17.71
CA ASP A 537 23.47 -16.08 17.05
C ASP A 537 23.14 -16.30 15.56
N LEU A 538 22.71 -15.24 14.88
CA LEU A 538 22.57 -15.22 13.43
C LEU A 538 23.92 -15.49 12.77
N ASN A 539 23.91 -16.28 11.70
CA ASN A 539 25.13 -16.77 11.07
C ASN A 539 24.92 -16.91 9.56
N PHE A 540 25.87 -16.44 8.76
CA PHE A 540 25.83 -16.56 7.31
C PHE A 540 26.31 -17.94 6.83
N SER A 541 26.92 -18.74 7.71
CA SER A 541 27.44 -20.07 7.42
C SER A 541 28.47 -20.05 6.28
N GLY A 542 29.33 -19.03 6.26
CA GLY A 542 30.35 -18.82 5.23
C GLY A 542 29.81 -18.29 3.89
N LYS A 543 28.51 -18.02 3.78
CA LYS A 543 27.89 -17.53 2.55
C LYS A 543 28.15 -16.03 2.34
N LYS A 544 28.19 -15.63 1.07
CA LYS A 544 28.37 -14.25 0.60
C LYS A 544 27.04 -13.48 0.54
N VAL A 545 26.34 -13.38 1.67
CA VAL A 545 25.04 -12.72 1.76
C VAL A 545 25.21 -11.22 1.99
N TYR A 546 24.37 -10.41 1.35
CA TYR A 546 24.21 -9.00 1.69
C TYR A 546 22.92 -8.80 2.49
N LEU A 547 23.07 -8.59 3.79
CA LEU A 547 21.97 -8.30 4.71
C LEU A 547 21.83 -6.78 4.88
N LYS A 548 20.76 -6.21 4.33
CA LYS A 548 20.56 -4.76 4.27
C LYS A 548 19.29 -4.32 4.99
N GLY A 549 19.43 -3.42 5.94
CA GLY A 549 18.32 -2.73 6.58
C GLY A 549 17.69 -1.66 5.70
N VAL A 550 16.36 -1.56 5.73
CA VAL A 550 15.59 -0.59 4.95
C VAL A 550 14.42 -0.02 5.73
N ALA A 551 14.17 1.28 5.54
CA ALA A 551 12.99 1.99 6.03
C ALA A 551 11.77 1.61 5.18
N HIS A 552 11.07 0.55 5.58
CA HIS A 552 9.91 0.00 4.87
C HIS A 552 8.58 0.28 5.58
N ASN A 553 8.49 -0.03 6.87
CA ASN A 553 7.32 0.19 7.71
C ASN A 553 7.20 1.66 8.14
N ASN A 554 8.32 2.32 8.43
CA ASN A 554 8.37 3.72 8.84
C ASN A 554 9.54 4.44 8.15
N ALA A 555 9.24 5.57 7.49
CA ALA A 555 10.25 6.36 6.80
C ALA A 555 11.36 6.84 7.77
N GLY A 556 12.62 6.69 7.34
CA GLY A 556 13.79 7.11 8.11
C GLY A 556 14.17 6.25 9.32
N GLN A 557 13.48 5.12 9.55
CA GLN A 557 13.84 4.16 10.60
C GLN A 557 14.70 3.03 10.03
N GLN A 558 15.56 2.47 10.87
CA GLN A 558 16.38 1.29 10.55
C GLN A 558 15.89 0.08 11.35
N PRO A 559 16.07 -1.16 10.85
CA PRO A 559 15.81 -2.35 11.65
C PRO A 559 16.70 -2.41 12.89
N VAL A 560 16.12 -2.94 13.96
CA VAL A 560 16.77 -3.08 15.26
C VAL A 560 16.79 -4.55 15.63
N ILE A 561 17.98 -5.13 15.81
CA ILE A 561 18.16 -6.40 16.50
C ILE A 561 18.32 -6.08 17.99
N ASP A 562 17.22 -6.22 18.74
CA ASP A 562 17.19 -6.03 20.18
C ASP A 562 17.39 -7.38 20.86
N ILE A 563 18.61 -7.61 21.32
CA ILE A 563 19.03 -8.90 21.87
C ILE A 563 18.30 -9.14 23.19
N GLY A 564 18.15 -8.11 24.04
CA GLY A 564 17.29 -8.07 25.25
C GLY A 564 17.52 -9.15 26.32
N LYS A 565 18.46 -10.07 26.11
CA LYS A 565 18.73 -11.26 26.94
C LYS A 565 20.21 -11.63 26.86
N SER A 566 20.61 -12.69 27.55
CA SER A 566 21.97 -13.24 27.36
C SER A 566 22.11 -13.82 25.94
N GLY A 567 23.06 -13.31 25.17
CA GLY A 567 23.26 -13.63 23.76
C GLY A 567 23.98 -12.52 23.02
N ARG A 568 24.16 -12.73 21.71
CA ARG A 568 24.70 -11.78 20.73
C ARG A 568 23.85 -11.81 19.46
N ALA A 569 23.95 -10.79 18.61
CA ALA A 569 23.23 -10.77 17.33
C ALA A 569 23.86 -11.74 16.32
N PHE A 570 25.18 -11.66 16.08
CA PHE A 570 25.87 -12.48 15.08
C PHE A 570 27.05 -13.28 15.65
N TYR A 571 27.20 -14.51 15.15
CA TYR A 571 28.36 -15.36 15.42
C TYR A 571 28.97 -15.83 14.08
N PHE A 572 30.08 -15.21 13.70
CA PHE A 572 30.81 -15.51 12.47
C PHE A 572 32.00 -16.40 12.79
N SER A 573 31.96 -17.64 12.30
CA SER A 573 33.01 -18.63 12.55
C SER A 573 33.14 -19.65 11.41
N SER A 574 32.55 -19.34 10.26
CA SER A 574 32.40 -20.29 9.15
C SER A 574 33.16 -19.86 7.90
N GLY A 575 34.15 -18.96 8.05
CA GLY A 575 34.94 -18.47 6.93
C GLY A 575 34.22 -17.41 6.09
N GLU A 576 33.36 -16.60 6.72
CA GLU A 576 32.78 -15.43 6.09
C GLU A 576 33.86 -14.54 5.49
N THR A 577 33.59 -13.96 4.33
CA THR A 577 34.55 -13.12 3.59
C THR A 577 34.08 -11.67 3.60
N GLU A 578 34.83 -10.75 3.00
CA GLU A 578 34.40 -9.35 2.88
C GLU A 578 33.08 -9.20 2.09
N ASP A 579 32.73 -10.20 1.26
CA ASP A 579 31.44 -10.29 0.55
C ASP A 579 30.26 -10.70 1.45
N SER A 580 30.53 -11.10 2.69
CA SER A 580 29.52 -11.33 3.72
C SER A 580 29.24 -10.00 4.43
N VAL A 581 28.16 -9.32 4.05
CA VAL A 581 27.92 -7.91 4.39
C VAL A 581 26.71 -7.74 5.30
N ILE A 582 26.86 -6.94 6.36
CA ILE A 582 25.75 -6.39 7.15
C ILE A 582 25.72 -4.87 6.96
N ASP A 583 24.56 -4.33 6.59
CA ASP A 583 24.37 -2.92 6.24
C ASP A 583 23.12 -2.32 6.90
N GLY A 584 23.26 -1.18 7.59
CA GLY A 584 22.12 -0.37 8.00
C GLY A 584 21.26 -0.98 9.11
N ILE A 585 21.88 -1.69 10.07
CA ILE A 585 21.17 -2.36 11.18
C ILE A 585 21.64 -1.83 12.53
N GLU A 586 20.71 -1.57 13.45
CA GLU A 586 21.02 -1.36 14.86
C GLU A 586 21.10 -2.70 15.61
N MET A 587 22.15 -2.89 16.41
CA MET A 587 22.31 -4.04 17.31
C MET A 587 22.47 -3.54 18.73
N LYS A 588 21.54 -3.93 19.61
CA LYS A 588 21.48 -3.39 20.97
C LYS A 588 21.09 -4.40 22.04
N GLY A 589 21.45 -4.05 23.27
CA GLY A 589 21.05 -4.79 24.47
C GLY A 589 21.70 -6.17 24.59
N GLY A 590 22.78 -6.42 23.86
CA GLY A 590 23.55 -7.66 23.91
C GLY A 590 24.18 -7.89 25.28
N ASN A 591 24.24 -9.16 25.71
CA ASN A 591 24.87 -9.54 26.96
C ASN A 591 25.53 -10.92 26.83
N ASN A 592 26.86 -10.95 26.69
CA ASN A 592 27.62 -12.18 26.48
C ASN A 592 29.01 -12.07 27.11
N ASP A 593 29.79 -13.14 27.10
CA ASP A 593 31.13 -13.12 27.67
C ASP A 593 32.11 -12.29 26.82
N ASN A 594 32.09 -12.52 25.51
CA ASN A 594 32.89 -11.79 24.53
C ASN A 594 31.99 -11.34 23.39
N GLY A 595 32.14 -10.12 22.87
CA GLY A 595 31.42 -9.69 21.66
C GLY A 595 29.90 -9.78 21.82
N ALA A 596 29.33 -8.89 22.63
CA ALA A 596 27.92 -8.97 23.00
C ALA A 596 26.96 -8.58 21.86
N ALA A 597 27.42 -7.97 20.77
CA ALA A 597 26.67 -7.84 19.53
C ALA A 597 27.18 -8.81 18.45
N ILE A 598 28.48 -8.83 18.20
CA ILE A 598 29.10 -9.67 17.16
C ILE A 598 30.34 -10.36 17.71
N TYR A 599 30.47 -11.65 17.39
CA TYR A 599 31.69 -12.41 17.59
C TYR A 599 32.22 -12.92 16.25
N ILE A 600 33.50 -12.70 16.00
CA ILE A 600 34.18 -13.05 14.75
C ILE A 600 35.35 -13.96 15.10
N ALA A 601 35.41 -15.14 14.50
CA ALA A 601 36.47 -16.12 14.70
C ALA A 601 36.77 -16.92 13.42
N SER A 602 37.74 -17.84 13.50
CA SER A 602 38.06 -18.79 12.43
C SER A 602 38.44 -18.15 11.09
N ASN A 603 39.12 -16.99 11.14
CA ASN A 603 39.48 -16.18 9.96
C ASN A 603 38.27 -15.62 9.18
N SER A 604 37.09 -15.57 9.78
CA SER A 604 35.94 -14.85 9.22
C SER A 604 36.24 -13.35 9.16
N SER A 605 35.97 -12.73 8.03
CA SER A 605 36.29 -11.32 7.74
C SER A 605 35.10 -10.59 7.11
N PRO A 606 33.92 -10.56 7.78
CA PRO A 606 32.73 -9.90 7.23
C PRO A 606 32.93 -8.39 7.07
N THR A 607 32.14 -7.78 6.19
CA THR A 607 32.02 -6.32 6.07
C THR A 607 30.79 -5.85 6.85
N ILE A 608 30.97 -4.84 7.69
CA ILE A 608 29.94 -4.23 8.53
C ILE A 608 29.90 -2.75 8.18
N ILE A 609 28.78 -2.28 7.66
CA ILE A 609 28.65 -0.94 7.09
C ILE A 609 27.40 -0.23 7.58
N ASP A 610 27.49 1.08 7.84
CA ASP A 610 26.34 1.92 8.21
C ASP A 610 25.52 1.36 9.41
N CYS A 611 26.15 0.59 10.30
CA CYS A 611 25.51 -0.09 11.43
C CYS A 611 25.65 0.70 12.74
N THR A 612 24.71 0.51 13.65
CA THR A 612 24.75 1.09 15.00
C THR A 612 24.86 0.01 16.07
N PHE A 613 25.82 0.14 16.98
CA PHE A 613 26.01 -0.74 18.14
C PHE A 613 25.74 0.06 19.40
N SER A 614 24.62 -0.21 20.08
CA SER A 614 24.20 0.58 21.24
C SER A 614 23.97 -0.27 22.50
N ASN A 615 24.54 0.15 23.63
CA ASN A 615 24.28 -0.45 24.94
C ASN A 615 24.51 -1.97 25.01
N ASN A 616 25.54 -2.48 24.32
CA ASN A 616 25.94 -3.89 24.42
C ASN A 616 26.95 -4.07 25.54
N ARG A 617 26.88 -5.20 26.26
CA ARG A 617 27.70 -5.47 27.44
C ARG A 617 28.37 -6.83 27.38
N ALA A 618 29.71 -6.84 27.34
CA ALA A 618 30.50 -8.05 27.47
C ALA A 618 30.97 -8.28 28.92
N SER A 619 30.99 -9.53 29.40
CA SER A 619 31.58 -9.90 30.70
C SER A 619 33.10 -9.73 30.71
N TYR A 620 33.75 -9.98 29.57
CA TYR A 620 35.20 -9.94 29.42
C TYR A 620 35.61 -8.97 28.31
N TYR A 621 35.51 -9.36 27.04
CA TYR A 621 36.14 -8.61 25.96
C TYR A 621 35.16 -8.13 24.89
N GLY A 622 35.38 -6.91 24.38
CA GLY A 622 34.67 -6.43 23.19
C GLY A 622 33.19 -6.19 23.47
N GLY A 623 32.86 -5.07 24.10
CA GLY A 623 31.49 -4.80 24.55
C GLY A 623 30.44 -4.86 23.45
N ALA A 624 30.80 -4.51 22.21
CA ALA A 624 29.99 -4.77 21.02
C ALA A 624 30.59 -5.91 20.18
N ILE A 625 31.84 -5.77 19.75
CA ILE A 625 32.48 -6.68 18.79
C ILE A 625 33.71 -7.31 19.43
N TYR A 626 33.79 -8.63 19.34
CA TYR A 626 35.01 -9.38 19.61
C TYR A 626 35.50 -10.02 18.31
N CYS A 627 36.75 -9.75 17.95
CA CYS A 627 37.37 -10.30 16.75
C CYS A 627 38.61 -11.09 17.11
N GLU A 628 38.58 -12.38 16.77
CA GLU A 628 39.66 -13.34 16.98
C GLU A 628 40.11 -13.89 15.62
N SER A 629 41.35 -13.57 15.23
CA SER A 629 42.01 -14.15 14.05
C SER A 629 41.30 -13.90 12.70
N GLY A 630 40.44 -12.90 12.55
CA GLY A 630 39.81 -12.50 11.27
C GLY A 630 40.07 -11.03 10.94
N ASP A 631 39.90 -10.59 9.69
CA ASP A 631 40.23 -9.21 9.26
C ASP A 631 38.97 -8.46 8.75
N PRO A 632 37.95 -8.24 9.60
CA PRO A 632 36.71 -7.61 9.17
C PRO A 632 36.88 -6.14 8.78
N ARG A 633 35.99 -5.66 7.92
CA ARG A 633 35.90 -4.25 7.51
C ARG A 633 34.72 -3.60 8.21
N ILE A 634 34.95 -2.51 8.92
CA ILE A 634 33.95 -1.75 9.67
C ILE A 634 33.93 -0.31 9.14
N VAL A 635 32.84 0.10 8.53
CA VAL A 635 32.77 1.33 7.74
C VAL A 635 31.53 2.14 8.11
N ARG A 636 31.68 3.43 8.43
CA ARG A 636 30.55 4.33 8.76
C ARG A 636 29.64 3.83 9.88
N CYS A 637 30.21 3.11 10.84
CA CYS A 637 29.46 2.56 11.97
C CYS A 637 29.50 3.49 13.19
N ARG A 638 28.47 3.40 14.03
CA ARG A 638 28.38 4.10 15.32
C ARG A 638 28.43 3.12 16.48
N PHE A 639 29.33 3.35 17.43
CA PHE A 639 29.43 2.59 18.69
C PHE A 639 29.11 3.51 19.86
N SER A 640 28.00 3.26 20.56
CA SER A 640 27.50 4.13 21.62
C SER A 640 27.17 3.38 22.90
N GLY A 641 27.80 3.74 24.02
CA GLY A 641 27.44 3.19 25.33
C GLY A 641 27.71 1.69 25.49
N ASN A 642 28.61 1.11 24.69
CA ASN A 642 28.97 -0.30 24.84
C ASN A 642 29.97 -0.46 25.99
N SER A 643 29.93 -1.61 26.67
CA SER A 643 30.77 -1.85 27.84
C SER A 643 31.39 -3.24 27.87
N ALA A 644 32.63 -3.33 28.34
CA ALA A 644 33.34 -4.59 28.56
C ALA A 644 33.78 -4.70 30.03
N GLY A 645 33.69 -5.91 30.58
CA GLY A 645 34.12 -6.16 31.95
C GLY A 645 35.63 -6.19 32.11
N TRP A 646 36.39 -6.50 31.05
CA TRP A 646 37.85 -6.36 30.94
C TRP A 646 38.14 -5.33 29.83
N ASP A 647 38.63 -5.74 28.67
CA ASP A 647 39.16 -4.80 27.66
C ASP A 647 38.25 -4.59 26.45
N GLY A 648 38.43 -3.45 25.78
CA GLY A 648 37.76 -3.14 24.51
C GLY A 648 36.28 -2.84 24.71
N GLY A 649 35.96 -1.68 25.29
CA GLY A 649 34.58 -1.32 25.65
C GLY A 649 33.61 -1.35 24.46
N ALA A 650 34.07 -1.08 23.24
CA ALA A 650 33.33 -1.35 22.02
C ALA A 650 33.90 -2.55 21.25
N ILE A 651 35.19 -2.53 20.92
CA ILE A 651 35.84 -3.53 20.07
C ILE A 651 37.04 -4.11 20.80
N TYR A 652 37.14 -5.44 20.83
CA TYR A 652 38.36 -6.14 21.18
C TYR A 652 38.89 -6.89 19.96
N CYS A 653 40.15 -6.64 19.63
CA CYS A 653 40.87 -7.19 18.50
C CYS A 653 41.99 -8.09 19.01
N PHE A 654 41.90 -9.38 18.72
CA PHE A 654 42.91 -10.38 19.05
C PHE A 654 43.47 -11.02 17.77
N SER A 655 44.75 -10.78 17.50
CA SER A 655 45.44 -11.33 16.33
C SER A 655 44.74 -11.02 14.99
N SER A 656 44.14 -9.82 14.89
CA SER A 656 43.34 -9.35 13.76
C SER A 656 43.87 -8.03 13.18
N ARG A 657 43.70 -7.82 11.87
CA ARG A 657 43.98 -6.56 11.14
C ARG A 657 42.69 -5.88 10.70
N LEU A 658 41.69 -5.79 11.59
CA LEU A 658 40.44 -5.12 11.23
C LEU A 658 40.68 -3.71 10.69
N THR A 659 39.88 -3.32 9.69
CA THR A 659 39.87 -1.96 9.15
C THR A 659 38.66 -1.24 9.67
N VAL A 660 38.87 -0.08 10.30
CA VAL A 660 37.82 0.79 10.84
C VAL A 660 37.91 2.13 10.14
N SER A 661 36.86 2.53 9.42
CA SER A 661 36.87 3.80 8.71
C SER A 661 35.56 4.57 8.85
N ASP A 662 35.67 5.89 8.97
CA ASP A 662 34.52 6.80 9.03
C ASP A 662 33.55 6.49 10.19
N CYS A 663 34.07 5.89 11.27
CA CYS A 663 33.27 5.43 12.41
C CYS A 663 33.29 6.43 13.58
N THR A 664 32.26 6.38 14.41
CA THR A 664 32.19 7.17 15.67
C THR A 664 32.07 6.25 16.89
N PHE A 665 32.91 6.47 17.89
CA PHE A 665 32.90 5.79 19.19
C PHE A 665 32.56 6.81 20.27
N THR A 666 31.39 6.69 20.90
CA THR A 666 30.92 7.63 21.92
C THR A 666 30.53 6.94 23.21
N GLY A 667 31.12 7.36 24.34
CA GLY A 667 30.69 6.89 25.65
C GLY A 667 30.84 5.38 25.89
N ASN A 668 31.78 4.72 25.20
CA ASN A 668 32.05 3.31 25.44
C ASN A 668 33.00 3.15 26.65
N SER A 669 32.87 2.05 27.39
CA SER A 669 33.60 1.86 28.66
C SER A 669 34.20 0.46 28.84
N ALA A 670 35.46 0.39 29.26
CA ALA A 670 36.13 -0.85 29.67
C ALA A 670 36.47 -0.78 31.16
N LYS A 671 36.38 -1.88 31.91
CA LYS A 671 36.95 -1.90 33.27
C LYS A 671 38.43 -2.29 33.30
N GLY A 672 38.94 -2.89 32.24
CA GLY A 672 40.37 -2.94 31.95
C GLY A 672 40.71 -1.76 31.05
N SER A 673 41.29 -2.06 29.89
CA SER A 673 41.88 -1.08 28.98
C SER A 673 41.15 -0.95 27.65
N GLY A 674 41.34 0.19 26.97
CA GLY A 674 40.76 0.45 25.66
C GLY A 674 39.25 0.70 25.74
N GLY A 675 38.84 1.86 26.24
CA GLY A 675 37.42 2.18 26.43
C GLY A 675 36.59 2.09 25.14
N ALA A 676 37.20 2.36 23.98
CA ALA A 676 36.62 2.04 22.68
C ALA A 676 37.23 0.78 22.07
N ILE A 677 38.53 0.77 21.79
CA ILE A 677 39.22 -0.31 21.08
C ILE A 677 40.40 -0.82 21.92
N CYS A 678 40.48 -2.12 22.13
CA CYS A 678 41.70 -2.76 22.60
C CYS A 678 42.22 -3.73 21.53
N CYS A 679 43.54 -3.72 21.27
CA CYS A 679 44.15 -4.55 20.23
C CYS A 679 45.44 -5.24 20.70
N THR A 680 45.53 -6.54 20.42
CA THR A 680 46.64 -7.43 20.78
C THR A 680 47.19 -8.16 19.57
N ASP A 681 48.52 -8.39 19.56
CA ASP A 681 49.34 -9.05 18.52
C ASP A 681 49.40 -8.35 17.15
N ARG A 682 48.25 -8.10 16.53
CA ARG A 682 48.13 -7.43 15.23
C ARG A 682 47.37 -6.12 15.41
N GLY A 683 47.83 -5.09 14.71
CA GLY A 683 47.26 -3.75 14.82
C GLY A 683 46.12 -3.53 13.82
N PRO A 684 44.98 -2.93 14.23
CA PRO A 684 43.98 -2.43 13.30
C PRO A 684 44.47 -1.25 12.47
N THR A 685 43.81 -1.01 11.34
CA THR A 685 43.89 0.26 10.61
C THR A 685 42.65 1.09 10.91
N VAL A 686 42.82 2.29 11.47
CA VAL A 686 41.75 3.19 11.91
C VAL A 686 41.88 4.51 11.16
N THR A 687 40.87 4.91 10.40
CA THR A 687 40.96 6.10 9.54
C THR A 687 39.69 6.96 9.58
N ARG A 688 39.82 8.28 9.70
CA ARG A 688 38.66 9.22 9.71
C ARG A 688 37.62 8.90 10.80
N CYS A 689 38.08 8.45 11.96
CA CYS A 689 37.21 8.09 13.08
C CYS A 689 37.20 9.16 14.17
N ALA A 690 36.10 9.22 14.92
CA ALA A 690 35.97 10.06 16.11
C ALA A 690 35.79 9.21 17.38
N PHE A 691 36.58 9.51 18.41
CA PHE A 691 36.56 8.88 19.72
C PHE A 691 36.21 9.92 20.76
N ASN A 692 34.96 9.93 21.20
CA ASN A 692 34.40 10.94 22.08
C ASN A 692 33.98 10.31 23.42
N ASP A 693 34.47 10.85 24.53
CA ASP A 693 34.00 10.52 25.88
C ASP A 693 34.07 9.01 26.22
N ASN A 694 35.04 8.27 25.66
CA ASN A 694 35.24 6.86 26.00
C ASN A 694 36.10 6.74 27.27
N SER A 695 35.87 5.69 28.06
CA SER A 695 36.52 5.52 29.36
C SER A 695 37.09 4.12 29.60
N ALA A 696 38.24 4.06 30.26
CA ALA A 696 38.85 2.83 30.75
C ALA A 696 39.18 2.99 32.24
N SER A 697 38.97 1.96 33.07
CA SER A 697 39.42 2.04 34.47
C SER A 697 40.93 1.85 34.61
N ASP A 698 41.55 1.11 33.69
CA ASP A 698 43.00 0.92 33.65
C ASP A 698 43.56 1.88 32.58
N ASP A 699 43.95 1.39 31.39
CA ASP A 699 44.69 2.20 30.43
C ASP A 699 43.92 2.50 29.13
N GLY A 700 44.31 3.57 28.43
CA GLY A 700 43.85 3.83 27.07
C GLY A 700 42.35 4.14 27.01
N GLY A 701 41.95 5.35 27.41
CA GLY A 701 40.53 5.73 27.49
C GLY A 701 39.77 5.54 26.17
N ALA A 702 40.44 5.70 25.03
CA ALA A 702 39.92 5.32 23.71
C ALA A 702 40.56 4.03 23.18
N ILE A 703 41.87 4.02 22.97
CA ILE A 703 42.60 2.90 22.34
C ILE A 703 43.67 2.37 23.29
N ALA A 704 43.70 1.06 23.50
CA ALA A 704 44.83 0.37 24.09
C ALA A 704 45.47 -0.57 23.05
N CYS A 705 46.80 -0.53 22.94
CA CYS A 705 47.57 -1.37 22.04
C CYS A 705 48.66 -2.13 22.78
N TYR A 706 48.48 -3.44 22.88
CA TYR A 706 49.37 -4.38 23.56
C TYR A 706 50.08 -5.26 22.55
N SER A 707 51.41 -5.22 22.46
CA SER A 707 52.17 -6.00 21.46
C SER A 707 51.65 -5.87 20.03
N SER A 708 51.07 -4.71 19.68
CA SER A 708 50.40 -4.47 18.41
C SER A 708 50.84 -3.14 17.78
N VAL A 709 50.71 -3.04 16.46
CA VAL A 709 51.20 -1.90 15.67
C VAL A 709 50.07 -1.26 14.83
N PRO A 710 49.05 -0.67 15.46
CA PRO A 710 47.95 -0.09 14.70
C PRO A 710 48.38 1.14 13.92
N THR A 711 47.70 1.39 12.81
CA THR A 711 47.80 2.65 12.07
C THR A 711 46.54 3.46 12.33
N VAL A 712 46.70 4.69 12.81
CA VAL A 712 45.59 5.61 13.12
C VAL A 712 45.79 6.87 12.30
N THR A 713 44.84 7.24 11.46
CA THR A 713 45.02 8.37 10.52
C THR A 713 43.79 9.25 10.42
N ASN A 714 43.98 10.57 10.43
CA ASN A 714 42.89 11.55 10.30
C ASN A 714 41.79 11.37 11.36
N CYS A 715 42.14 11.02 12.59
CA CYS A 715 41.18 10.74 13.66
C CYS A 715 41.13 11.84 14.72
N ALA A 716 40.01 11.94 15.43
CA ALA A 716 39.85 12.86 16.56
C ALA A 716 39.60 12.09 17.86
N PHE A 717 40.31 12.46 18.93
CA PHE A 717 40.18 11.94 20.27
C PHE A 717 39.79 13.08 21.22
N SER A 718 38.54 13.11 21.65
CA SER A 718 37.99 14.17 22.48
C SER A 718 37.41 13.64 23.78
N GLY A 719 37.82 14.20 24.93
CA GLY A 719 37.18 13.91 26.22
C GLY A 719 37.32 12.48 26.74
N ASN A 720 38.26 11.68 26.19
CA ASN A 720 38.44 10.31 26.64
C ASN A 720 39.18 10.27 27.99
N SER A 721 38.92 9.25 28.81
CA SER A 721 39.48 9.17 30.17
C SER A 721 40.02 7.78 30.54
N ALA A 722 41.20 7.72 31.17
CA ALA A 722 41.78 6.51 31.75
C ALA A 722 41.99 6.64 33.28
N GLY A 723 41.81 5.54 34.02
CA GLY A 723 42.07 5.50 35.46
C GLY A 723 43.54 5.28 35.82
N ASP A 724 44.33 4.76 34.89
CA ASP A 724 45.78 4.66 34.98
C ASP A 724 46.42 5.53 33.89
N ASP A 725 46.89 4.96 32.78
CA ASP A 725 47.71 5.67 31.81
C ASP A 725 47.03 5.88 30.44
N GLY A 726 47.40 6.95 29.73
CA GLY A 726 46.99 7.14 28.33
C GLY A 726 45.53 7.52 28.20
N GLY A 727 45.17 8.76 28.54
CA GLY A 727 43.77 9.21 28.55
C GLY A 727 43.03 9.01 27.24
N ALA A 728 43.74 9.07 26.10
CA ALA A 728 43.23 8.62 24.80
C ALA A 728 43.85 7.29 24.37
N VAL A 729 45.18 7.21 24.30
CA VAL A 729 45.91 6.07 23.74
C VAL A 729 46.92 5.55 24.74
N CYS A 730 46.89 4.26 25.05
CA CYS A 730 47.96 3.58 25.76
C CYS A 730 48.66 2.59 24.84
N CYS A 731 50.00 2.63 24.84
CA CYS A 731 50.86 1.69 24.15
C CYS A 731 51.64 0.92 25.20
N ASP A 732 51.52 -0.40 25.20
CA ASP A 732 52.19 -1.25 26.19
C ASP A 732 52.66 -2.57 25.56
N ASP A 733 53.55 -3.27 26.24
CA ASP A 733 54.16 -4.52 25.80
C ASP A 733 54.67 -4.49 24.35
N SER A 734 55.51 -3.50 24.02
CA SER A 734 56.01 -3.23 22.66
C SER A 734 54.96 -2.75 21.65
N GLY A 735 53.78 -2.32 22.11
CA GLY A 735 52.77 -1.64 21.31
C GLY A 735 53.35 -0.37 20.67
N SER A 736 53.28 -0.25 19.34
CA SER A 736 53.97 0.85 18.64
C SER A 736 53.10 1.39 17.50
N PRO A 737 52.05 2.17 17.82
CA PRO A 737 51.15 2.71 16.81
C PRO A 737 51.81 3.78 15.95
N SER A 738 51.37 3.87 14.69
CA SER A 738 51.63 5.01 13.81
C SER A 738 50.40 5.89 13.76
N ILE A 739 50.49 7.09 14.32
CA ILE A 739 49.38 8.04 14.48
C ILE A 739 49.65 9.27 13.60
N ILE A 740 48.78 9.55 12.63
CA ILE A 740 49.04 10.54 11.57
C ILE A 740 47.85 11.48 11.42
N ASN A 741 48.10 12.79 11.40
CA ASN A 741 47.07 13.83 11.21
C ASN A 741 45.92 13.73 12.23
N CYS A 742 46.22 13.49 13.50
CA CYS A 742 45.18 13.29 14.53
C CYS A 742 45.09 14.46 15.51
N LEU A 743 43.89 14.68 16.04
CA LEU A 743 43.62 15.64 17.11
C LEU A 743 43.40 14.91 18.45
N PHE A 744 44.08 15.36 19.49
CA PHE A 744 43.90 14.94 20.88
C PHE A 744 43.49 16.14 21.73
N SER A 745 42.21 16.23 22.08
CA SER A 745 41.65 17.37 22.80
C SER A 745 40.95 16.95 24.09
N GLY A 746 41.34 17.54 25.23
CA GLY A 746 40.60 17.35 26.48
C GLY A 746 40.60 15.93 27.03
N ASN A 747 41.56 15.09 26.66
CA ASN A 747 41.65 13.72 27.19
C ASN A 747 42.31 13.72 28.57
N SER A 748 42.02 12.72 29.41
CA SER A 748 42.45 12.72 30.81
C SER A 748 42.93 11.36 31.33
N ALA A 749 43.98 11.36 32.15
CA ALA A 749 44.49 10.18 32.84
C ALA A 749 44.66 10.45 34.34
N THR A 750 44.34 9.47 35.18
CA THR A 750 44.50 9.61 36.64
C THR A 750 45.93 9.27 37.12
N LYS A 751 46.74 8.59 36.30
CA LYS A 751 48.19 8.52 36.49
C LYS A 751 48.86 9.38 35.43
N ASP A 752 49.28 8.78 34.31
CA ASP A 752 50.20 9.42 33.38
C ASP A 752 49.69 9.47 31.94
N GLY A 753 50.27 10.37 31.13
CA GLY A 753 49.98 10.42 29.70
C GLY A 753 48.55 10.86 29.42
N GLY A 754 48.20 12.11 29.70
CA GLY A 754 46.82 12.61 29.58
C GLY A 754 46.22 12.41 28.19
N ALA A 755 47.03 12.39 27.12
CA ALA A 755 46.62 11.88 25.81
C ALA A 755 47.22 10.51 25.49
N VAL A 756 48.56 10.40 25.49
CA VAL A 756 49.30 9.21 25.05
C VAL A 756 50.26 8.72 26.13
N ALA A 757 50.19 7.45 26.46
CA ALA A 757 51.19 6.77 27.30
C ALA A 757 51.93 5.70 26.49
N ALA A 758 53.23 5.58 26.72
CA ALA A 758 54.09 4.58 26.11
C ALA A 758 54.86 3.83 27.19
N ASN A 759 54.48 2.59 27.43
CA ASN A 759 54.97 1.73 28.49
C ASN A 759 55.61 0.45 27.89
N SER A 760 56.48 -0.20 28.67
CA SER A 760 57.09 -1.50 28.37
C SER A 760 57.64 -1.67 26.94
N SER A 761 58.71 -0.93 26.62
CA SER A 761 59.40 -0.99 25.31
C SER A 761 58.56 -0.57 24.10
N SER A 762 57.55 0.26 24.31
CA SER A 762 56.67 0.79 23.25
C SER A 762 57.30 1.97 22.53
N SER A 763 57.07 2.10 21.22
CA SER A 763 57.67 3.16 20.40
C SER A 763 56.67 3.82 19.44
N PRO A 764 55.66 4.54 19.96
CA PRO A 764 54.68 5.19 19.11
C PRO A 764 55.32 6.29 18.25
N THR A 765 54.86 6.37 16.99
CA THR A 765 55.23 7.45 16.07
C THR A 765 54.02 8.32 15.78
N LEU A 766 54.17 9.62 15.99
CA LEU A 766 53.12 10.62 15.82
C LEU A 766 53.57 11.65 14.78
N ILE A 767 52.72 11.91 13.79
CA ILE A 767 53.04 12.78 12.66
C ILE A 767 51.88 13.73 12.42
N ASN A 768 52.15 15.04 12.37
CA ASN A 768 51.12 16.07 12.13
C ASN A 768 49.96 16.03 13.14
N CYS A 769 50.26 15.71 14.40
CA CYS A 769 49.23 15.61 15.44
C CYS A 769 49.16 16.87 16.30
N THR A 770 47.97 17.20 16.78
CA THR A 770 47.72 18.31 17.71
C THR A 770 47.25 17.78 19.05
N PHE A 771 47.93 18.17 20.12
CA PHE A 771 47.60 17.92 21.52
C PHE A 771 47.17 19.23 22.15
N HIS A 772 46.00 19.22 22.77
CA HIS A 772 45.42 20.40 23.36
C HIS A 772 44.56 20.08 24.58
N ARG A 773 44.83 20.76 25.71
CA ARG A 773 44.04 20.66 26.94
C ARG A 773 43.88 19.23 27.48
N ASN A 774 44.80 18.35 27.18
CA ASN A 774 44.87 17.03 27.81
C ASN A 774 45.43 17.16 29.23
N SER A 775 45.06 16.25 30.12
CA SER A 775 45.39 16.37 31.54
C SER A 775 45.78 15.05 32.19
N ALA A 776 46.85 15.05 32.98
CA ALA A 776 47.24 13.94 33.84
C ALA A 776 47.27 14.36 35.32
N ASN A 777 46.83 13.49 36.24
CA ASN A 777 46.92 13.78 37.67
C ASN A 777 48.32 13.51 38.24
N GLN A 778 49.20 12.81 37.53
CA GLN A 778 50.59 12.65 37.93
C GLN A 778 51.51 13.29 36.88
N TYR A 779 51.82 12.61 35.78
CA TYR A 779 52.87 13.05 34.86
C TYR A 779 52.46 13.03 33.39
N GLY A 780 53.05 13.92 32.58
CA GLY A 780 52.90 13.88 31.11
C GLY A 780 51.50 14.21 30.63
N GLY A 781 51.10 15.48 30.63
CA GLY A 781 49.73 15.86 30.23
C GLY A 781 49.39 15.53 28.78
N ALA A 782 50.35 15.62 27.84
CA ALA A 782 50.17 15.13 26.48
C ALA A 782 50.75 13.73 26.31
N VAL A 783 52.06 13.55 26.55
CA VAL A 783 52.78 12.29 26.31
C VAL A 783 53.58 11.87 27.53
N GLN A 784 53.52 10.59 27.89
CA GLN A 784 54.44 9.96 28.84
C GLN A 784 55.17 8.77 28.20
N CYS A 785 56.41 8.53 28.63
CA CYS A 785 57.17 7.32 28.32
C CYS A 785 57.78 6.69 29.58
N ASP A 786 57.58 5.38 29.75
CA ASP A 786 58.15 4.56 30.82
C ASP A 786 58.60 3.17 30.32
N SER A 787 59.44 2.53 31.12
CA SER A 787 59.89 1.16 30.96
C SER A 787 60.57 0.88 29.61
N ASN A 788 61.59 1.70 29.28
CA ASN A 788 62.38 1.66 28.03
C ASN A 788 61.60 2.01 26.76
N SER A 789 60.61 2.89 26.85
CA SER A 789 59.73 3.29 25.74
C SER A 789 60.18 4.59 25.07
N ASN A 790 59.97 4.70 23.76
CA ASN A 790 60.56 5.76 22.94
C ASN A 790 59.55 6.38 21.96
N ALA A 791 58.94 7.51 22.33
CA ALA A 791 58.02 8.22 21.45
C ALA A 791 58.75 9.09 20.42
N THR A 792 58.23 9.15 19.18
CA THR A 792 58.71 10.07 18.15
C THR A 792 57.58 10.94 17.63
N LEU A 793 57.74 12.25 17.75
CA LEU A 793 56.77 13.26 17.31
C LEU A 793 57.37 14.05 16.15
N ASN A 794 56.69 14.08 15.01
CA ASN A 794 57.11 14.81 13.81
C ASN A 794 56.04 15.82 13.43
N ASN A 795 56.40 17.11 13.37
CA ASN A 795 55.52 18.19 12.97
C ASN A 795 54.23 18.25 13.82
N CYS A 796 54.38 18.06 15.15
CA CYS A 796 53.26 18.04 16.09
C CYS A 796 53.13 19.37 16.85
N ILE A 797 51.93 19.65 17.36
CA ILE A 797 51.63 20.77 18.24
C ILE A 797 51.24 20.22 19.61
N LEU A 798 51.84 20.74 20.67
CA LEU A 798 51.62 20.38 22.07
C LEU A 798 51.35 21.69 22.83
N TRP A 799 50.09 21.93 23.20
CA TRP A 799 49.72 23.25 23.70
C TRP A 799 48.55 23.25 24.68
N GLY A 800 48.82 23.74 25.89
CA GLY A 800 47.82 23.93 26.93
C GLY A 800 47.45 22.63 27.62
N ASP A 801 48.29 21.60 27.49
CA ASP A 801 48.19 20.36 28.24
C ASP A 801 48.64 20.59 29.70
N SER A 802 48.24 19.69 30.60
CA SER A 802 48.48 19.86 32.03
C SER A 802 48.81 18.56 32.75
N ALA A 803 49.72 18.64 33.72
CA ALA A 803 50.01 17.54 34.64
C ALA A 803 50.11 18.12 36.05
N ALA A 804 49.54 17.43 37.06
CA ALA A 804 49.51 17.97 38.41
C ALA A 804 50.88 17.85 39.13
N SER A 805 51.69 16.84 38.81
CA SER A 805 53.00 16.65 39.43
C SER A 805 54.13 17.25 38.59
N ASP A 806 54.35 16.76 37.37
CA ASP A 806 55.44 17.22 36.50
C ASP A 806 55.20 16.89 35.01
N GLY A 807 55.91 17.57 34.10
CA GLY A 807 55.84 17.32 32.65
C GLY A 807 54.46 17.60 32.07
N LYS A 808 54.04 18.86 32.02
CA LYS A 808 52.70 19.24 31.50
C LYS A 808 52.47 18.77 30.07
N GLU A 809 53.49 18.80 29.24
CA GLU A 809 53.46 18.32 27.87
C GLU A 809 54.03 16.90 27.81
N ILE A 810 55.30 16.73 28.22
CA ILE A 810 56.03 15.46 28.07
C ILE A 810 56.71 15.06 29.37
N TYR A 811 56.59 13.78 29.75
CA TYR A 811 57.31 13.22 30.89
C TYR A 811 58.02 11.91 30.55
N ILE A 812 59.29 11.80 30.96
CA ILE A 812 60.12 10.59 30.79
C ILE A 812 60.44 10.00 32.17
N ASN A 813 59.91 8.82 32.46
CA ASN A 813 59.93 8.27 33.81
C ASN A 813 61.28 7.62 34.19
N ASP A 814 61.91 6.91 33.25
CA ASP A 814 63.14 6.15 33.49
C ASP A 814 64.27 6.51 32.51
N SER A 815 65.50 6.07 32.82
CA SER A 815 66.68 6.44 32.02
C SER A 815 66.81 5.70 30.68
N GLY A 816 66.03 4.64 30.46
CA GLY A 816 65.96 3.90 29.20
C GLY A 816 64.90 4.43 28.24
N SER A 817 63.95 5.23 28.73
CA SER A 817 62.90 5.85 27.91
C SER A 817 63.35 7.19 27.32
N SER A 818 62.74 7.59 26.19
CA SER A 818 63.06 8.85 25.51
C SER A 818 61.88 9.41 24.71
N CYS A 819 61.98 10.68 24.33
CA CYS A 819 61.06 11.29 23.36
C CYS A 819 61.83 12.18 22.38
N THR A 820 61.57 12.01 21.08
CA THR A 820 62.18 12.83 20.03
C THR A 820 61.12 13.70 19.37
N LEU A 821 61.34 15.01 19.35
CA LEU A 821 60.49 16.00 18.70
C LEU A 821 61.23 16.55 17.48
N ASN A 822 60.61 16.46 16.30
CA ASN A 822 61.13 16.99 15.05
C ASN A 822 60.16 18.03 14.49
N TYR A 823 60.60 19.28 14.36
CA TYR A 823 59.78 20.38 13.82
C TYR A 823 58.46 20.61 14.59
N CYS A 824 58.46 20.39 15.91
CA CYS A 824 57.26 20.52 16.73
C CYS A 824 57.10 21.93 17.31
N CYS A 825 55.88 22.25 17.71
CA CYS A 825 55.55 23.41 18.54
C CYS A 825 55.14 22.92 19.94
N ALA A 826 55.85 23.32 20.99
CA ALA A 826 55.59 22.85 22.35
C ALA A 826 55.72 23.97 23.40
N ASP A 827 54.87 23.98 24.44
CA ASP A 827 55.01 24.94 25.54
C ASP A 827 56.37 24.80 26.25
N SER A 828 57.11 25.91 26.33
CA SER A 828 58.47 26.02 26.88
C SER A 828 58.66 25.52 28.32
N ALA A 829 57.57 25.37 29.09
CA ALA A 829 57.61 24.86 30.47
C ALA A 829 57.06 23.44 30.61
N GLY A 830 56.91 22.72 29.49
CA GLY A 830 56.13 21.49 29.41
C GLY A 830 56.84 20.18 29.77
N TYR A 831 58.15 20.15 29.98
CA TYR A 831 58.91 18.90 30.08
C TYR A 831 59.28 18.52 31.50
N GLY A 832 59.21 17.22 31.83
CA GLY A 832 59.52 16.68 33.17
C GLY A 832 60.24 15.34 33.15
N GLY A 833 60.66 14.88 34.34
CA GLY A 833 61.35 13.60 34.52
C GLY A 833 62.81 13.60 34.03
N GLN A 834 63.23 12.56 33.30
CA GLN A 834 64.56 12.46 32.68
C GLN A 834 64.67 13.37 31.44
N THR A 835 64.59 14.69 31.64
CA THR A 835 64.55 15.68 30.54
C THR A 835 65.75 15.62 29.59
N GLY A 836 66.90 15.11 30.02
CA GLY A 836 68.06 14.86 29.15
C GLY A 836 67.83 13.79 28.06
N ASN A 837 66.76 13.00 28.17
CA ASN A 837 66.33 12.02 27.17
C ASN A 837 65.25 12.58 26.23
N ILE A 838 64.95 13.88 26.31
CA ILE A 838 64.09 14.57 25.35
C ILE A 838 64.99 15.25 24.32
N THR A 839 64.83 14.86 23.05
CA THR A 839 65.62 15.40 21.94
C THR A 839 64.75 16.29 21.07
N GLU A 840 65.11 17.56 20.94
CA GLU A 840 64.40 18.52 20.10
C GLU A 840 65.22 18.89 18.85
N ASN A 841 64.61 18.72 17.69
CA ASN A 841 65.20 19.06 16.39
C ASN A 841 64.33 20.12 15.70
N ASN A 842 64.79 21.37 15.70
CA ASN A 842 64.10 22.52 15.07
C ASN A 842 62.69 22.78 15.65
N CYS A 843 62.50 22.62 16.96
CA CYS A 843 61.24 22.92 17.62
C CYS A 843 61.08 24.42 17.92
N ILE A 844 59.84 24.87 18.06
CA ILE A 844 59.46 26.23 18.46
C ILE A 844 58.62 26.19 19.74
N HIS A 845 58.70 27.26 20.53
CA HIS A 845 57.99 27.38 21.81
C HIS A 845 57.13 28.65 21.90
N GLN A 846 56.70 29.16 20.75
CA GLN A 846 55.79 30.29 20.69
C GLN A 846 54.37 29.76 20.58
N ASP A 847 53.42 30.50 21.13
CA ASP A 847 52.01 30.17 21.00
C ASP A 847 51.64 30.03 19.52
N PRO A 848 51.15 28.85 19.09
CA PRO A 848 50.75 28.61 17.71
C PRO A 848 49.52 29.44 17.29
N GLN A 849 48.92 30.21 18.21
CA GLN A 849 47.71 31.02 18.00
C GLN A 849 46.57 30.17 17.44
N LEU A 850 46.36 28.99 18.00
CA LEU A 850 45.18 28.19 17.69
C LEU A 850 43.94 29.04 17.99
N ALA A 851 43.08 29.24 17.00
CA ALA A 851 41.76 29.78 17.23
C ALA A 851 41.02 28.78 18.13
N ASP A 852 40.62 29.22 19.33
CA ASP A 852 39.82 28.40 20.26
C ASP A 852 38.55 27.95 19.49
N PRO A 853 38.26 26.64 19.38
CA PRO A 853 37.14 26.13 18.60
C PRO A 853 35.77 26.62 19.07
#